data_AF-A0A1H4A272-F1
#
_entry.id   AF-A0A1H4A272-F1
#
_cell.length_a   1.000
_cell.length_b   1.000
_cell.length_c   1.000
_cell.angle_alpha   90.00
_cell.angle_beta   90.00
_cell.angle_gamma   90.00
#
_symmetry.space_group_name_H-M   'P 1'
#
loop_
_entity.id
_entity.type
_entity.pdbx_description
1 polymer ?
#
loop_
_entity_poly.entity_id
_entity_poly.type
_entity_poly.pdbx_seq_one_letter_code
_entity_poly.pdbx_strand_id
1 'polypeptide(L)'
;MKYTALLISIVLLAVACKKDKPQPAENHDAENLVKGLNGQVAKIDSLSSFAPYLKDLELNNADAAQGVTVFAPVNSAFNDPGGRKAAGNGELREALPDSTDVQDYVVKGIINTSALTNNAHFTTLNGKTLTITKTGDDLRVNGVLLTGKQGISGDKTMIYTINGLLKKSPSLVITVWDATQWSATQPRGAVAGGATVALYRSREDYASNAPAYTAETDLNGKAKFSKVDAGVYFIVATKGDMSNILKDKGFWNPQPVGGLLAGYGFDSVFQTTAEVAASPQQPNGAPGNFRLWDANADGRIDNNDFVALPYTSVKAEQGLTATRDVLIGYSNNNNLKTIPDLLAAKALLQGCYSLDATAFLNFTMMDSYLSDNADATAAKWQAIDNFTFTPQEPIFTSLWNSAYLSALPQLNRIIRDVPGLPDATEKATVIAEAKYLRAYIYLQLFTYFGNVPILNGVVLPPDLSNTDGRQKAYQQVMKDLDEASTVLPAQWPQDQVFRPTKGAVTALAARTALVQKDYKNAAIYAQSVLNSGNYQLLPSYLSVFTTAPNAEVIWDLSDRMQMPEFNAYFIYGGLHGNSASSRCPTIRLAEMYLIAAEGLLEQPGGGVTADVVNYINRLSLRLTSSQVVSTNNTIAQVRNALRNIWQQEMLREGNRFVCLQRWGMAQLMLGAKGYTSPKNELLPIPADYMNSYSGMMQNVGY
;
A
#
# COMPACT_ATOMS: atom_id res chain seq x y z
N MET A 1 -42.92 -6.46 71.85
CA MET A 1 -44.07 -5.56 72.12
C MET A 1 -44.28 -4.75 70.85
N LYS A 2 -45.18 -5.16 69.95
CA LYS A 2 -46.63 -4.83 69.88
C LYS A 2 -46.92 -3.36 69.52
N TYR A 3 -47.37 -3.15 68.26
CA TYR A 3 -48.35 -2.16 67.75
C TYR A 3 -47.99 -0.66 67.88
N THR A 4 -48.31 0.30 66.99
CA THR A 4 -49.41 0.54 66.02
C THR A 4 -49.01 1.86 65.29
N ALA A 5 -49.02 2.01 63.95
CA ALA A 5 -50.11 2.55 63.10
C ALA A 5 -50.77 3.84 63.64
N LEU A 6 -51.26 4.85 62.90
CA LEU A 6 -51.36 5.31 61.51
C LEU A 6 -52.42 6.45 61.62
N LEU A 7 -52.26 7.62 60.98
CA LEU A 7 -53.32 8.38 60.25
C LEU A 7 -53.05 9.89 60.07
N ILE A 8 -52.87 10.19 58.79
CA ILE A 8 -53.08 11.37 57.93
C ILE A 8 -54.29 12.25 58.33
N SER A 9 -54.15 13.59 58.32
CA SER A 9 -54.86 14.54 57.42
C SER A 9 -54.65 16.04 57.74
N ILE A 10 -53.97 16.73 56.81
CA ILE A 10 -54.28 18.03 56.14
C ILE A 10 -54.77 19.22 56.99
N VAL A 11 -54.05 20.36 56.94
CA VAL A 11 -54.41 21.65 56.27
C VAL A 11 -53.25 22.64 56.43
N LEU A 12 -52.82 23.25 55.31
CA LEU A 12 -51.84 24.33 55.22
C LEU A 12 -52.30 25.60 55.95
N LEU A 13 -51.40 26.32 56.62
CA LEU A 13 -51.06 27.71 56.29
C LEU A 13 -49.80 28.20 57.03
N ALA A 14 -48.85 28.65 56.23
CA ALA A 14 -47.93 29.77 56.38
C ALA A 14 -47.02 29.96 57.62
N VAL A 15 -45.72 29.70 57.37
CA VAL A 15 -44.54 30.58 57.53
C VAL A 15 -44.30 31.30 58.88
N ALA A 16 -43.20 30.95 59.56
CA ALA A 16 -41.99 31.79 59.66
C ALA A 16 -40.97 31.29 60.69
N CYS A 17 -39.69 31.62 60.44
CA CYS A 17 -38.50 31.53 61.29
C CYS A 17 -37.79 30.18 61.45
N LYS A 18 -36.78 29.96 60.59
CA LYS A 18 -35.50 29.34 61.02
C LYS A 18 -34.32 30.00 60.32
N LYS A 19 -33.54 30.71 61.15
CA LYS A 19 -32.11 31.08 61.11
C LYS A 19 -31.36 31.00 59.76
N ASP A 20 -30.80 32.15 59.41
CA ASP A 20 -29.88 32.42 58.31
C ASP A 20 -28.73 31.41 58.21
N LYS A 21 -28.54 30.89 57.00
CA LYS A 21 -27.24 30.42 56.51
C LYS A 21 -26.47 31.65 56.00
N PRO A 22 -25.13 31.67 56.04
CA PRO A 22 -24.36 32.75 55.44
C PRO A 22 -24.70 32.81 53.95
N GLN A 23 -25.19 33.97 53.53
CA GLN A 23 -25.44 34.30 52.12
C GLN A 23 -24.09 34.34 51.39
N PRO A 24 -23.93 33.71 50.20
CA PRO A 24 -22.74 33.91 49.37
C PRO A 24 -22.61 35.41 49.07
N ALA A 25 -21.39 35.96 49.19
CA ALA A 25 -21.14 37.36 48.89
C ALA A 25 -21.72 37.72 47.52
N GLU A 26 -22.74 38.59 47.51
CA GLU A 26 -23.39 39.04 46.29
C GLU A 26 -22.37 39.73 45.38
N ASN A 27 -22.43 39.40 44.09
CA ASN A 27 -21.48 39.75 43.02
C ASN A 27 -21.54 41.24 42.59
N HIS A 28 -21.65 42.18 43.54
CA HIS A 28 -21.89 43.58 43.22
C HIS A 28 -20.70 44.24 42.53
N ASP A 29 -19.46 43.91 42.90
CA ASP A 29 -18.26 44.60 42.38
C ASP A 29 -17.97 44.25 40.91
N ALA A 30 -18.01 42.96 40.55
CA ALA A 30 -17.79 42.53 39.17
C ALA A 30 -18.92 43.02 38.25
N GLU A 31 -20.18 42.92 38.67
CA GLU A 31 -21.32 43.43 37.90
C GLU A 31 -21.26 44.95 37.72
N ASN A 32 -20.88 45.71 38.75
CA ASN A 32 -20.74 47.15 38.67
C ASN A 32 -19.60 47.56 37.74
N LEU A 33 -18.48 46.83 37.75
CA LEU A 33 -17.35 47.07 36.83
C LEU A 33 -17.75 46.81 35.37
N VAL A 34 -18.45 45.71 35.09
CA VAL A 34 -18.96 45.42 33.72
C VAL A 34 -19.97 46.46 33.27
N LYS A 35 -20.91 46.88 34.14
CA LYS A 35 -21.86 47.97 33.85
C LYS A 35 -21.15 49.29 33.56
N GLY A 36 -20.13 49.64 34.36
CA GLY A 36 -19.31 50.83 34.18
C GLY A 36 -18.52 50.82 32.87
N LEU A 37 -17.86 49.70 32.57
CA LEU A 37 -17.12 49.46 31.34
C LEU A 37 -18.03 49.60 30.10
N ASN A 38 -19.16 48.91 30.11
CA ASN A 38 -20.14 48.99 29.01
C ASN A 38 -20.66 50.43 28.85
N GLY A 39 -20.94 51.13 29.95
CA GLY A 39 -21.34 52.54 29.93
C GLY A 39 -20.27 53.49 29.38
N GLN A 40 -18.98 53.19 29.57
CA GLN A 40 -17.86 53.94 28.97
C GLN A 40 -17.75 53.66 27.48
N VAL A 41 -17.76 52.39 27.08
CA VAL A 41 -17.64 51.98 25.67
C VAL A 41 -18.82 52.48 24.84
N ALA A 42 -20.04 52.42 25.37
CA ALA A 42 -21.25 52.90 24.69
C ALA A 42 -21.28 54.42 24.42
N LYS A 43 -20.49 55.21 25.16
CA LYS A 43 -20.36 56.67 24.96
C LYS A 43 -19.33 57.04 23.89
N ILE A 44 -18.57 56.07 23.39
CA ILE A 44 -17.55 56.30 22.37
C ILE A 44 -18.18 55.98 21.02
N ASP A 45 -18.45 57.01 20.22
CA ASP A 45 -19.16 56.89 18.93
C ASP A 45 -18.56 55.82 18.02
N SER A 46 -17.23 55.72 17.99
CA SER A 46 -16.48 54.76 17.18
C SER A 46 -16.51 53.32 17.71
N LEU A 47 -17.09 53.04 18.87
CA LEU A 47 -17.19 51.71 19.48
C LEU A 47 -18.65 51.26 19.70
N SER A 48 -19.63 52.01 19.20
CA SER A 48 -21.06 51.71 19.37
C SER A 48 -21.46 50.33 18.84
N SER A 49 -20.76 49.82 17.83
CA SER A 49 -20.94 48.43 17.34
C SER A 49 -20.40 47.37 18.31
N PHE A 50 -19.40 47.69 19.14
CA PHE A 50 -18.78 46.74 20.07
C PHE A 50 -19.45 46.71 21.46
N ALA A 51 -20.01 47.84 21.91
CA ALA A 51 -20.63 47.97 23.23
C ALA A 51 -21.67 46.88 23.59
N PRO A 52 -22.56 46.42 22.68
CA PRO A 52 -23.54 45.39 23.00
C PRO A 52 -22.94 44.06 23.49
N TYR A 53 -21.73 43.70 23.05
CA TYR A 53 -21.07 42.43 23.40
C TYR A 53 -20.52 42.40 24.81
N LEU A 54 -20.28 43.56 25.43
CA LEU A 54 -19.78 43.65 26.80
C LEU A 54 -20.87 43.45 27.85
N LYS A 55 -22.15 43.43 27.45
CA LYS A 55 -23.29 43.27 28.38
C LYS A 55 -23.31 41.90 29.06
N ASP A 56 -22.81 40.88 28.37
CA ASP A 56 -22.79 39.49 28.82
C ASP A 56 -21.40 39.05 29.31
N LEU A 57 -20.47 40.00 29.50
CA LEU A 57 -19.12 39.69 29.97
C LEU A 57 -19.16 39.21 31.42
N GLU A 58 -18.78 37.95 31.64
CA GLU A 58 -18.62 37.38 32.98
C GLU A 58 -17.24 37.69 33.56
N LEU A 59 -17.22 38.30 34.76
CA LEU A 59 -16.02 38.54 35.56
C LEU A 59 -16.19 37.94 36.96
N ASN A 60 -15.12 37.39 37.52
CA ASN A 60 -15.07 37.04 38.94
C ASN A 60 -14.54 38.20 39.79
N ASN A 61 -14.81 38.18 41.09
CA ASN A 61 -14.42 39.27 42.01
C ASN A 61 -12.89 39.46 42.14
N ALA A 62 -12.10 38.41 41.93
CA ALA A 62 -10.64 38.53 41.98
C ALA A 62 -10.11 39.34 40.78
N ASP A 63 -10.67 39.10 39.59
CA ASP A 63 -10.36 39.84 38.37
C ASP A 63 -10.90 41.28 38.46
N ALA A 64 -12.11 41.48 39.01
CA ALA A 64 -12.70 42.81 39.24
C ALA A 64 -11.89 43.66 40.24
N ALA A 65 -11.27 43.05 41.24
CA ALA A 65 -10.41 43.75 42.19
C ALA A 65 -9.15 44.34 41.53
N GLN A 66 -8.60 43.67 40.52
CA GLN A 66 -7.39 44.08 39.79
C GLN A 66 -7.67 45.06 38.64
N GLY A 67 -8.94 45.20 38.24
CA GLY A 67 -9.35 45.96 37.06
C GLY A 67 -9.13 45.20 35.76
N VAL A 68 -9.55 45.78 34.63
CA VAL A 68 -9.48 45.12 33.32
C VAL A 68 -8.99 46.06 32.21
N THR A 69 -8.29 45.49 31.23
CA THR A 69 -7.90 46.19 30.00
C THR A 69 -8.63 45.59 28.80
N VAL A 70 -9.25 46.42 27.97
CA VAL A 70 -10.04 46.01 26.80
C VAL A 70 -9.42 46.54 25.52
N PHE A 71 -9.23 45.66 24.53
CA PHE A 71 -8.80 46.04 23.18
C PHE A 71 -10.03 46.10 22.26
N ALA A 72 -10.76 47.22 22.27
CA ALA A 72 -12.06 47.36 21.62
C ALA A 72 -11.96 47.67 20.11
N PRO A 73 -12.57 46.86 19.22
CA PRO A 73 -12.61 47.13 17.78
C PRO A 73 -13.52 48.31 17.44
N VAL A 74 -13.05 49.20 16.55
CA VAL A 74 -13.85 50.33 16.06
C VAL A 74 -14.92 49.91 15.06
N ASN A 75 -15.96 50.72 14.87
CA ASN A 75 -17.08 50.45 13.98
C ASN A 75 -16.66 50.07 12.55
N SER A 76 -15.57 50.66 12.01
CA SER A 76 -15.06 50.32 10.68
C SER A 76 -14.45 48.92 10.62
N ALA A 77 -13.96 48.35 11.72
CA ALA A 77 -13.49 46.97 11.80
C ALA A 77 -14.60 45.95 11.48
N PHE A 78 -15.86 46.36 11.66
CA PHE A 78 -17.05 45.57 11.31
C PHE A 78 -17.51 45.78 9.86
N ASN A 79 -16.81 46.60 9.07
CA ASN A 79 -17.19 46.99 7.70
C ASN A 79 -16.16 46.61 6.62
N ASP A 80 -15.03 45.99 6.98
CA ASP A 80 -13.97 45.56 6.04
C ASP A 80 -14.38 44.26 5.32
N PRO A 81 -14.14 44.08 3.99
CA PRO A 81 -14.74 43.00 3.18
C PRO A 81 -14.14 41.60 3.41
N GLY A 82 -13.62 41.33 4.61
CA GLY A 82 -13.50 39.98 5.17
C GLY A 82 -14.79 39.55 5.89
N GLY A 83 -15.49 40.46 6.57
CA GLY A 83 -16.77 40.21 7.25
C GLY A 83 -17.91 40.89 6.51
N ARG A 84 -18.63 40.13 5.67
CA ARG A 84 -19.64 40.65 4.72
C ARG A 84 -20.79 41.43 5.39
N LYS A 85 -21.10 42.61 4.85
CA LYS A 85 -22.45 43.22 4.99
C LYS A 85 -23.49 42.34 4.29
N ALA A 86 -24.69 42.24 4.87
CA ALA A 86 -25.87 41.92 4.09
C ALA A 86 -26.48 43.23 3.54
N ALA A 87 -26.57 43.33 2.22
CA ALA A 87 -27.68 44.05 1.59
C ALA A 87 -28.98 43.26 1.87
N GLY A 88 -30.14 43.92 1.83
CA GLY A 88 -31.41 43.43 2.36
C GLY A 88 -32.07 42.21 1.67
N ASN A 89 -31.32 41.13 1.39
CA ASN A 89 -31.79 39.95 0.66
C ASN A 89 -31.20 38.60 1.10
N GLY A 90 -30.74 38.46 2.35
CA GLY A 90 -30.66 37.17 3.06
C GLY A 90 -29.76 36.06 2.48
N GLU A 91 -28.44 36.17 2.64
CA GLU A 91 -27.51 35.05 2.89
C GLU A 91 -26.33 35.50 3.79
N LEU A 92 -25.70 34.55 4.49
CA LEU A 92 -25.09 34.60 5.84
C LEU A 92 -23.85 35.51 6.07
N ARG A 93 -23.84 36.17 7.25
CA ARG A 93 -22.73 36.98 7.82
C ARG A 93 -21.68 36.07 8.49
N GLU A 94 -20.40 36.47 8.45
CA GLU A 94 -19.42 35.96 9.43
C GLU A 94 -19.92 36.31 10.84
N ALA A 95 -19.93 35.33 11.73
CA ALA A 95 -20.40 35.53 13.10
C ALA A 95 -19.54 36.61 13.77
N LEU A 96 -20.22 37.61 14.34
CA LEU A 96 -19.71 38.51 15.37
C LEU A 96 -18.98 37.68 16.45
N PRO A 97 -18.06 38.25 17.27
CA PRO A 97 -17.72 37.60 18.52
C PRO A 97 -19.05 37.28 19.23
N ASP A 98 -19.36 36.01 19.44
CA ASP A 98 -20.49 35.69 20.30
C ASP A 98 -20.14 36.15 21.73
N SER A 99 -21.10 36.11 22.65
CA SER A 99 -20.87 36.54 24.03
C SER A 99 -19.71 35.80 24.73
N THR A 100 -19.24 34.67 24.19
CA THR A 100 -18.09 33.92 24.73
C THR A 100 -16.74 34.38 24.17
N ASP A 101 -16.71 34.92 22.94
CA ASP A 101 -15.50 35.43 22.29
C ASP A 101 -15.08 36.82 22.80
N VAL A 102 -15.96 37.57 23.48
CA VAL A 102 -15.63 38.91 24.05
C VAL A 102 -14.49 38.84 25.07
N GLN A 103 -14.34 37.70 25.76
CA GLN A 103 -13.26 37.46 26.72
C GLN A 103 -11.86 37.46 26.07
N ASP A 104 -11.74 37.25 24.76
CA ASP A 104 -10.48 37.35 24.01
C ASP A 104 -9.98 38.80 23.87
N TYR A 105 -10.87 39.76 24.05
CA TYR A 105 -10.56 41.19 23.94
C TYR A 105 -10.22 41.82 25.29
N VAL A 106 -10.33 41.06 26.38
CA VAL A 106 -10.20 41.56 27.76
C VAL A 106 -9.04 40.86 28.45
N VAL A 107 -8.18 41.65 29.09
CA VAL A 107 -7.04 41.20 29.89
C VAL A 107 -7.24 41.58 31.36
N LYS A 108 -6.78 40.71 32.26
CA LYS A 108 -6.76 40.94 33.71
C LYS A 108 -5.76 42.04 34.07
N GLY A 109 -6.18 43.00 34.88
CA GLY A 109 -5.38 44.13 35.33
C GLY A 109 -5.38 45.33 34.38
N ILE A 110 -4.86 46.45 34.89
CA ILE A 110 -4.69 47.69 34.13
C ILE A 110 -3.32 47.69 33.47
N ILE A 111 -3.31 47.59 32.13
CA ILE A 111 -2.11 47.68 31.31
C ILE A 111 -1.96 49.13 30.88
N ASN A 112 -0.98 49.82 31.43
CA ASN A 112 -0.63 51.17 31.02
C ASN A 112 0.12 51.18 29.69
N THR A 113 0.10 52.31 29.00
CA THR A 113 0.76 52.50 27.69
C THR A 113 2.25 52.16 27.72
N SER A 114 2.93 52.42 28.84
CA SER A 114 4.34 52.08 29.05
C SER A 114 4.63 50.58 29.07
N ALA A 115 3.62 49.73 29.34
CA ALA A 115 3.75 48.28 29.35
C ALA A 115 3.55 47.66 27.96
N LEU A 116 3.08 48.42 26.96
CA LEU A 116 2.92 47.97 25.58
C LEU A 116 4.26 48.00 24.81
N THR A 117 5.27 47.33 25.34
CA THR A 117 6.59 47.21 24.71
C THR A 117 6.58 46.20 23.56
N ASN A 118 7.55 46.29 22.64
CA ASN A 118 7.68 45.29 21.57
C ASN A 118 7.86 43.88 22.18
N ASN A 119 7.13 42.90 21.66
CA ASN A 119 7.03 41.53 22.17
C ASN A 119 6.46 41.40 23.60
N ALA A 120 5.73 42.40 24.11
CA ALA A 120 4.97 42.20 25.34
C ALA A 120 3.86 41.15 25.13
N HIS A 121 3.64 40.31 26.13
CA HIS A 121 2.63 39.25 26.10
C HIS A 121 1.64 39.43 27.24
N PHE A 122 0.36 39.28 26.94
CA PHE A 122 -0.73 39.42 27.91
C PHE A 122 -1.71 38.26 27.78
N THR A 123 -2.22 37.77 28.90
CA THR A 123 -3.19 36.67 28.90
C THR A 123 -4.61 37.21 29.01
N THR A 124 -5.47 36.86 28.05
CA THR A 124 -6.88 37.25 28.03
C THR A 124 -7.67 36.52 29.12
N LEU A 125 -8.91 36.95 29.40
CA LEU A 125 -9.81 36.24 30.31
C LEU A 125 -10.08 34.80 29.87
N ASN A 126 -10.07 34.54 28.56
CA ASN A 126 -10.22 33.21 27.97
C ASN A 126 -8.89 32.41 27.92
N GLY A 127 -7.81 32.93 28.53
CA GLY A 127 -6.51 32.26 28.59
C GLY A 127 -5.66 32.35 27.31
N LYS A 128 -6.05 33.16 26.31
CA LYS A 128 -5.27 33.34 25.08
C LYS A 128 -4.16 34.37 25.26
N THR A 129 -3.08 34.25 24.49
CA THR A 129 -2.01 35.25 24.51
C THR A 129 -2.27 36.35 23.48
N LEU A 130 -2.29 37.59 23.94
CA LEU A 130 -2.16 38.80 23.13
C LEU A 130 -0.69 39.18 23.06
N THR A 131 -0.15 39.29 21.85
CA THR A 131 1.23 39.73 21.61
C THR A 131 1.21 41.15 21.06
N ILE A 132 2.00 42.03 21.68
CA ILE A 132 2.26 43.38 21.18
C ILE A 132 3.45 43.34 20.23
N THR A 133 3.25 43.85 19.01
CA THR A 133 4.35 44.12 18.08
C THR A 133 4.44 45.61 17.83
N LYS A 134 5.67 46.14 17.91
CA LYS A 134 5.98 47.54 17.63
C LYS A 134 6.80 47.64 16.34
N THR A 135 6.33 48.41 15.39
CA THR A 135 7.04 48.69 14.13
C THR A 135 7.03 50.20 13.90
N GLY A 136 8.18 50.85 14.13
CA GLY A 136 8.22 52.32 14.21
C GLY A 136 7.33 52.83 15.35
N ASP A 137 6.44 53.76 15.03
CA ASP A 137 5.45 54.28 15.97
C ASP A 137 4.21 53.40 16.10
N ASP A 138 4.01 52.42 15.22
CA ASP A 138 2.82 51.58 15.21
C ASP A 138 2.90 50.47 16.25
N LEU A 139 1.84 50.37 17.04
CA LEU A 139 1.60 49.28 17.99
C LEU A 139 0.49 48.40 17.44
N ARG A 140 0.71 47.10 17.41
CA ARG A 140 -0.26 46.11 16.98
C ARG A 140 -0.47 45.06 18.07
N VAL A 141 -1.70 44.62 18.25
CA VAL A 141 -2.08 43.49 19.12
C VAL A 141 -2.52 42.33 18.24
N ASN A 142 -1.82 41.18 18.31
CA ASN A 142 -2.05 40.03 17.44
C ASN A 142 -2.16 40.40 15.94
N GLY A 143 -1.34 41.38 15.51
CA GLY A 143 -1.29 41.89 14.14
C GLY A 143 -2.31 42.99 13.80
N VAL A 144 -3.27 43.28 14.68
CA VAL A 144 -4.28 44.34 14.52
C VAL A 144 -3.76 45.67 15.06
N LEU A 145 -3.90 46.77 14.31
CA LEU A 145 -3.33 48.07 14.68
C LEU A 145 -4.13 48.74 15.80
N LEU A 146 -3.42 49.25 16.81
CA LEU A 146 -3.98 50.13 17.84
C LEU A 146 -4.14 51.55 17.27
N THR A 147 -5.39 52.01 17.17
CA THR A 147 -5.72 53.35 16.68
C THR A 147 -5.67 54.41 17.78
N GLY A 148 -5.90 54.01 19.03
CA GLY A 148 -5.89 54.88 20.21
C GLY A 148 -4.73 54.54 21.15
N LYS A 149 -3.50 54.92 20.78
CA LYS A 149 -2.25 54.51 21.47
C LYS A 149 -2.17 54.96 22.93
N GLN A 150 -2.89 56.01 23.32
CA GLN A 150 -2.92 56.51 24.71
C GLN A 150 -3.87 55.75 25.63
N GLY A 151 -4.79 54.95 25.07
CA GLY A 151 -5.86 54.31 25.82
C GLY A 151 -6.86 55.33 26.40
N ILE A 152 -8.02 54.84 26.81
CA ILE A 152 -9.05 55.60 27.51
C ILE A 152 -9.15 54.99 28.90
N SER A 153 -8.77 55.77 29.91
CA SER A 153 -8.74 55.34 31.31
C SER A 153 -10.09 55.59 31.99
N GLY A 154 -10.51 54.65 32.83
CA GLY A 154 -11.68 54.75 33.70
C GLY A 154 -11.41 54.15 35.08
N ASP A 155 -12.42 54.15 35.95
CA ASP A 155 -12.29 53.52 37.27
C ASP A 155 -12.11 52.01 37.12
N LYS A 156 -10.89 51.54 37.40
CA LYS A 156 -10.45 50.14 37.21
C LYS A 156 -10.67 49.59 35.78
N THR A 157 -10.68 50.45 34.77
CA THR A 157 -10.76 50.06 33.35
C THR A 157 -9.73 50.79 32.50
N MET A 158 -9.20 50.10 31.49
CA MET A 158 -8.40 50.71 30.42
C MET A 158 -8.93 50.22 29.07
N ILE A 159 -9.18 51.13 28.13
CA ILE A 159 -9.72 50.77 26.81
C ILE A 159 -8.77 51.25 25.72
N TYR A 160 -8.22 50.31 24.95
CA TYR A 160 -7.47 50.59 23.72
C TYR A 160 -8.35 50.34 22.51
N THR A 161 -8.34 51.23 21.52
CA THR A 161 -9.10 51.03 20.28
C THR A 161 -8.24 50.34 19.22
N ILE A 162 -8.81 49.36 18.52
CA ILE A 162 -8.13 48.60 17.46
C ILE A 162 -8.89 48.68 16.13
N ASN A 163 -8.19 48.64 15.00
CA ASN A 163 -8.80 48.83 13.67
C ASN A 163 -9.35 47.55 13.00
N GLY A 164 -9.32 46.42 13.68
CA GLY A 164 -9.76 45.12 13.18
C GLY A 164 -10.23 44.21 14.31
N LEU A 165 -10.83 43.07 13.99
CA LEU A 165 -11.18 42.04 14.97
C LEU A 165 -9.93 41.22 15.37
N LEU A 166 -9.82 40.85 16.65
CA LEU A 166 -8.75 39.95 17.10
C LEU A 166 -9.01 38.55 16.50
N LYS A 167 -8.06 38.07 15.68
CA LYS A 167 -8.26 36.92 14.80
C LYS A 167 -8.52 35.62 15.56
N LYS A 168 -9.57 34.90 15.14
CA LYS A 168 -9.82 33.48 15.47
C LYS A 168 -8.72 32.65 14.80
N SER A 169 -8.14 31.69 15.52
CA SER A 169 -7.18 30.74 14.95
C SER A 169 -7.79 30.08 13.69
N PRO A 170 -7.03 29.96 12.58
CA PRO A 170 -7.51 29.33 11.35
C PRO A 170 -8.21 27.98 11.58
N SER A 171 -9.17 27.68 10.71
CA SER A 171 -9.75 26.34 10.58
C SER A 171 -9.51 25.79 9.18
N LEU A 172 -9.25 24.49 9.10
CA LEU A 172 -9.09 23.78 7.84
C LEU A 172 -10.15 22.71 7.68
N VAL A 173 -10.68 22.57 6.47
CA VAL A 173 -11.54 21.43 6.11
C VAL A 173 -10.95 20.74 4.90
N ILE A 174 -10.52 19.50 5.08
CA ILE A 174 -10.01 18.67 3.99
C ILE A 174 -11.09 17.66 3.63
N THR A 175 -11.56 17.71 2.38
CA THR A 175 -12.48 16.70 1.84
C THR A 175 -11.67 15.63 1.12
N VAL A 176 -11.84 14.39 1.52
CA VAL A 176 -11.18 13.24 0.90
C VAL A 176 -12.16 12.51 -0.01
N TRP A 177 -11.72 12.27 -1.24
CA TRP A 177 -12.47 11.61 -2.29
C TRP A 177 -11.81 10.26 -2.61
N ASP A 178 -12.60 9.20 -2.57
CA ASP A 178 -12.22 7.86 -2.97
C ASP A 178 -12.35 7.74 -4.50
N ALA A 179 -11.23 7.91 -5.19
CA ALA A 179 -11.19 7.88 -6.65
C ALA A 179 -11.51 6.49 -7.23
N THR A 180 -11.54 5.43 -6.42
CA THR A 180 -11.86 4.06 -6.86
C THR A 180 -13.30 3.90 -7.27
N GLN A 181 -14.17 4.75 -6.72
CA GLN A 181 -15.60 4.75 -7.01
C GLN A 181 -15.94 5.67 -8.17
N TRP A 182 -14.96 6.03 -9.01
CA TRP A 182 -15.16 6.85 -10.18
C TRP A 182 -16.22 6.28 -11.13
N SER A 183 -17.06 7.17 -11.66
CA SER A 183 -17.91 6.89 -12.82
C SER A 183 -18.10 8.17 -13.65
N ALA A 184 -18.67 8.05 -14.86
CA ALA A 184 -19.02 9.21 -15.68
C ALA A 184 -19.97 10.22 -14.98
N THR A 185 -20.74 9.75 -13.98
CA THR A 185 -21.62 10.61 -13.17
C THR A 185 -20.99 11.06 -11.85
N GLN A 186 -19.85 10.48 -11.48
CA GLN A 186 -19.10 10.76 -10.25
C GLN A 186 -17.62 10.94 -10.60
N PRO A 187 -17.25 12.11 -11.17
CA PRO A 187 -15.94 12.32 -11.79
C PRO A 187 -14.75 12.30 -10.81
N ARG A 188 -15.01 12.35 -9.51
CA ARG A 188 -14.03 12.24 -8.41
C ARG A 188 -14.21 10.97 -7.57
N GLY A 189 -15.15 10.11 -7.96
CA GLY A 189 -15.64 9.01 -7.14
C GLY A 189 -16.50 9.47 -5.97
N ALA A 190 -16.45 8.72 -4.86
CA ALA A 190 -17.29 8.95 -3.68
C ALA A 190 -16.53 9.68 -2.58
N VAL A 191 -17.24 10.30 -1.63
CA VAL A 191 -16.61 10.87 -0.43
C VAL A 191 -16.08 9.75 0.46
N ALA A 192 -14.85 9.90 0.95
CA ALA A 192 -14.17 8.87 1.73
C ALA A 192 -14.33 9.12 3.24
N GLY A 193 -15.38 8.57 3.86
CA GLY A 193 -15.52 8.58 5.32
C GLY A 193 -14.55 7.61 6.02
N GLY A 194 -14.06 7.98 7.21
CA GLY A 194 -13.08 7.20 7.98
C GLY A 194 -11.65 7.20 7.41
N ALA A 195 -11.32 8.15 6.54
CA ALA A 195 -9.95 8.37 6.07
C ALA A 195 -9.18 9.21 7.10
N THR A 196 -7.91 8.89 7.32
CA THR A 196 -7.00 9.69 8.16
C THR A 196 -6.34 10.77 7.31
N VAL A 197 -6.44 12.02 7.75
CA VAL A 197 -5.77 13.18 7.13
C VAL A 197 -4.70 13.72 8.09
N ALA A 198 -3.47 13.83 7.61
CA ALA A 198 -2.32 14.36 8.32
C ALA A 198 -1.80 15.64 7.63
N LEU A 199 -1.49 16.65 8.43
CA LEU A 199 -0.94 17.95 8.01
C LEU A 199 0.50 18.10 8.48
N TYR A 200 1.43 18.31 7.55
CA TYR A 200 2.87 18.49 7.83
C TYR A 200 3.29 19.94 7.55
N ARG A 201 4.19 20.53 8.35
CA ARG A 201 4.67 21.90 8.11
C ARG A 201 5.77 21.94 7.04
N SER A 202 6.48 20.83 6.88
CA SER A 202 7.55 20.68 5.89
C SER A 202 7.55 19.29 5.24
N ARG A 203 8.31 19.13 4.16
CA ARG A 203 8.58 17.82 3.56
C ARG A 203 9.53 16.97 4.42
N GLU A 204 10.34 17.60 5.26
CA GLU A 204 11.23 16.93 6.21
C GLU A 204 10.42 16.30 7.36
N ASP A 205 9.42 17.00 7.88
CA ASP A 205 8.47 16.47 8.85
C ASP A 205 7.74 15.24 8.30
N TYR A 206 7.41 15.27 7.01
CA TYR A 206 6.82 14.11 6.35
C TYR A 206 7.80 12.94 6.25
N ALA A 207 9.05 13.19 5.84
CA ALA A 207 10.08 12.14 5.75
C ALA A 207 10.37 11.47 7.10
N SER A 208 10.26 12.24 8.19
CA SER A 208 10.41 11.77 9.58
C SER A 208 9.10 11.31 10.23
N ASN A 209 7.99 11.32 9.50
CA ASN A 209 6.64 10.95 9.96
C ASN A 209 6.16 11.71 11.21
N ALA A 210 6.39 13.02 11.24
CA ALA A 210 6.01 13.91 12.34
C ALA A 210 4.91 14.92 11.90
N PRO A 211 3.62 14.52 11.80
CA PRO A 211 2.56 15.44 11.43
C PRO A 211 2.29 16.48 12.52
N ALA A 212 2.01 17.72 12.11
CA ALA A 212 1.61 18.79 13.02
C ALA A 212 0.16 18.62 13.51
N TYR A 213 -0.71 18.08 12.66
CA TYR A 213 -2.11 17.80 13.00
C TYR A 213 -2.60 16.54 12.28
N THR A 214 -3.52 15.81 12.91
CA THR A 214 -4.21 14.66 12.33
C THR A 214 -5.70 14.69 12.64
N ALA A 215 -6.54 14.30 11.69
CA ALA A 215 -7.98 14.15 11.90
C ALA A 215 -8.54 13.05 10.99
N GLU A 216 -9.60 12.38 11.44
CA GLU A 216 -10.37 11.46 10.59
C GLU A 216 -11.51 12.20 9.88
N THR A 217 -11.85 11.74 8.68
CA THR A 217 -12.99 12.26 7.93
C THR A 217 -14.33 11.76 8.48
N ASP A 218 -15.31 12.64 8.52
CA ASP A 218 -16.71 12.28 8.79
C ASP A 218 -17.34 11.46 7.65
N LEU A 219 -18.60 11.03 7.80
CA LEU A 219 -19.33 10.26 6.78
C LEU A 219 -19.46 10.99 5.43
N ASN A 220 -19.26 12.31 5.41
CA ASN A 220 -19.25 13.12 4.19
C ASN A 220 -17.83 13.36 3.65
N GLY A 221 -16.84 12.60 4.14
CA GLY A 221 -15.45 12.68 3.72
C GLY A 221 -14.70 13.90 4.22
N LYS A 222 -15.20 14.63 5.24
CA LYS A 222 -14.58 15.88 5.71
C LYS A 222 -13.80 15.70 7.00
N ALA A 223 -12.49 15.94 6.94
CA ALA A 223 -11.62 16.09 8.11
C ALA A 223 -11.56 17.57 8.50
N LYS A 224 -11.91 17.89 9.75
CA LYS A 224 -11.99 19.26 10.24
C LYS A 224 -10.90 19.52 11.27
N PHE A 225 -10.10 20.54 11.02
CA PHE A 225 -9.05 21.00 11.94
C PHE A 225 -9.45 22.37 12.46
N SER A 226 -9.57 22.49 13.78
CA SER A 226 -9.85 23.76 14.45
C SER A 226 -8.60 24.22 15.18
N LYS A 227 -8.39 25.54 15.29
CA LYS A 227 -7.25 26.13 16.00
C LYS A 227 -5.88 25.77 15.40
N VAL A 228 -5.79 25.78 14.08
CA VAL A 228 -4.55 25.52 13.35
C VAL A 228 -3.71 26.79 13.31
N ASP A 229 -2.40 26.70 13.48
CA ASP A 229 -1.51 27.86 13.31
C ASP A 229 -1.49 28.32 11.85
N ALA A 230 -1.40 29.63 11.61
CA ALA A 230 -1.28 30.13 10.25
C ALA A 230 0.02 29.65 9.59
N GLY A 231 -0.07 29.21 8.33
CA GLY A 231 1.05 28.60 7.62
C GLY A 231 0.61 27.78 6.42
N VAL A 232 1.58 27.25 5.68
CA VAL A 232 1.33 26.28 4.61
C VAL A 232 1.50 24.89 5.20
N TYR A 233 0.53 24.02 4.95
CA TYR A 233 0.57 22.63 5.37
C TYR A 233 0.52 21.72 4.15
N PHE A 234 1.36 20.70 4.16
CA PHE A 234 1.28 19.61 3.20
C PHE A 234 0.31 18.54 3.68
N ILE A 235 -0.53 18.06 2.78
CA ILE A 235 -1.65 17.19 3.10
C ILE A 235 -1.35 15.77 2.65
N VAL A 236 -1.45 14.83 3.58
CA VAL A 236 -1.46 13.39 3.31
C VAL A 236 -2.77 12.82 3.81
N ALA A 237 -3.53 12.16 2.93
CA ALA A 237 -4.77 11.49 3.26
C ALA A 237 -4.64 10.01 2.96
N THR A 238 -5.08 9.15 3.88
CA THR A 238 -5.00 7.69 3.75
C THR A 238 -6.28 7.02 4.22
N LYS A 239 -6.63 5.87 3.61
CA LYS A 239 -7.72 4.99 4.07
C LYS A 239 -7.38 3.56 3.70
N GLY A 240 -6.99 2.76 4.69
CA GLY A 240 -6.35 1.46 4.41
C GLY A 240 -5.11 1.67 3.54
N ASP A 241 -5.04 0.95 2.42
CA ASP A 241 -3.91 1.05 1.47
C ASP A 241 -4.04 2.25 0.50
N MET A 242 -5.17 2.97 0.49
CA MET A 242 -5.37 4.12 -0.40
C MET A 242 -4.68 5.37 0.13
N SER A 243 -4.06 6.14 -0.76
CA SER A 243 -3.34 7.37 -0.43
C SER A 243 -3.44 8.41 -1.55
N ASN A 244 -3.27 9.69 -1.22
CA ASN A 244 -3.07 10.75 -2.21
C ASN A 244 -1.61 10.89 -2.63
N ILE A 245 -0.72 10.08 -2.06
CA ILE A 245 0.69 10.04 -2.40
C ILE A 245 0.99 8.71 -3.11
N LEU A 246 1.28 8.78 -4.41
CA LEU A 246 1.69 7.60 -5.18
C LEU A 246 3.22 7.54 -5.19
N LYS A 247 3.76 6.66 -4.35
CA LYS A 247 5.21 6.45 -4.20
C LYS A 247 5.75 5.39 -5.17
N ASP A 248 4.97 4.97 -6.17
CA ASP A 248 5.23 3.69 -6.82
C ASP A 248 6.60 3.67 -7.52
N LYS A 249 7.48 2.84 -6.98
CA LYS A 249 8.70 2.41 -7.65
C LYS A 249 8.29 1.25 -8.55
N GLY A 250 7.92 1.56 -9.80
CA GLY A 250 7.39 0.54 -10.71
C GLY A 250 6.97 0.99 -12.12
N PHE A 251 6.90 2.29 -12.40
CA PHE A 251 6.77 2.78 -13.78
C PHE A 251 8.09 3.39 -14.23
N TRP A 252 8.89 2.57 -14.92
CA TRP A 252 10.23 2.87 -15.44
C TRP A 252 11.24 3.26 -14.35
N ASN A 253 12.43 2.69 -14.42
CA ASN A 253 13.40 2.59 -13.32
C ASN A 253 13.85 3.96 -12.72
N PRO A 254 13.46 4.36 -11.49
CA PRO A 254 13.82 5.67 -10.93
C PRO A 254 15.12 5.63 -10.11
N GLN A 255 16.03 6.56 -10.42
CA GLN A 255 17.13 6.95 -9.53
C GLN A 255 16.66 8.02 -8.54
N PRO A 256 17.21 8.09 -7.31
CA PRO A 256 16.91 9.16 -6.38
C PRO A 256 17.31 10.53 -6.98
N VAL A 257 16.34 11.43 -7.13
CA VAL A 257 16.62 12.84 -7.45
C VAL A 257 17.08 13.54 -6.17
N GLY A 258 18.39 13.58 -5.94
CA GLY A 258 19.00 14.40 -4.89
C GLY A 258 18.65 14.01 -3.44
N GLY A 259 18.30 12.76 -3.16
CA GLY A 259 18.01 12.28 -1.79
C GLY A 259 16.64 12.66 -1.23
N LEU A 260 15.74 13.23 -2.05
CA LEU A 260 14.39 13.61 -1.65
C LEU A 260 13.37 12.50 -1.96
N LEU A 261 12.34 12.37 -1.10
CA LEU A 261 11.16 11.54 -1.39
C LEU A 261 10.40 12.16 -2.58
N ALA A 262 10.28 11.42 -3.67
CA ALA A 262 9.63 11.87 -4.90
C ALA A 262 8.60 10.85 -5.40
N GLY A 263 7.62 11.31 -6.19
CA GLY A 263 6.59 10.48 -6.82
C GLY A 263 5.74 11.30 -7.77
N TYR A 264 4.67 10.70 -8.30
CA TYR A 264 3.79 11.38 -9.25
C TYR A 264 2.74 12.24 -8.55
N GLY A 265 2.62 13.48 -9.02
CA GLY A 265 1.53 14.38 -8.65
C GLY A 265 0.31 14.15 -9.53
N PHE A 266 -0.87 14.29 -8.94
CA PHE A 266 -2.15 14.23 -9.65
C PHE A 266 -3.22 15.00 -8.86
N ASP A 267 -4.27 15.42 -9.55
CA ASP A 267 -5.42 16.10 -8.95
C ASP A 267 -6.78 15.68 -9.55
N SER A 268 -6.75 14.77 -10.52
CA SER A 268 -7.91 14.36 -11.31
C SER A 268 -7.73 12.96 -11.89
N VAL A 269 -8.81 12.41 -12.44
CA VAL A 269 -8.82 11.17 -13.21
C VAL A 269 -9.34 11.44 -14.62
N PHE A 270 -8.89 10.66 -15.61
CA PHE A 270 -9.41 10.72 -16.97
C PHE A 270 -10.90 10.36 -16.99
N GLN A 271 -11.73 11.16 -17.64
CA GLN A 271 -13.16 10.92 -17.75
C GLN A 271 -13.52 10.19 -19.05
N THR A 272 -12.77 10.45 -20.14
CA THR A 272 -13.06 9.94 -21.47
C THR A 272 -11.81 9.50 -22.23
N THR A 273 -11.97 8.64 -23.24
CA THR A 273 -10.87 8.23 -24.11
C THR A 273 -10.29 9.42 -24.90
N ALA A 274 -11.12 10.41 -25.24
CA ALA A 274 -10.68 11.63 -25.89
C ALA A 274 -9.74 12.46 -24.98
N GLU A 275 -10.04 12.53 -23.69
CA GLU A 275 -9.15 13.18 -22.72
C GLU A 275 -7.81 12.46 -22.61
N VAL A 276 -7.79 11.13 -22.62
CA VAL A 276 -6.55 10.35 -22.65
C VAL A 276 -5.72 10.71 -23.88
N ALA A 277 -6.34 10.70 -25.07
CA ALA A 277 -5.65 10.99 -26.33
C ALA A 277 -5.13 12.44 -26.44
N ALA A 278 -5.78 13.38 -25.74
CA ALA A 278 -5.42 14.81 -25.73
C ALA A 278 -4.46 15.21 -24.59
N SER A 279 -4.06 14.27 -23.74
CA SER A 279 -3.17 14.53 -22.59
C SER A 279 -1.73 14.08 -22.89
N PRO A 280 -0.73 14.48 -22.06
CA PRO A 280 0.61 13.92 -22.13
C PRO A 280 0.59 12.40 -22.20
N GLN A 281 1.52 11.82 -22.94
CA GLN A 281 1.54 10.39 -23.22
C GLN A 281 1.74 9.59 -21.92
N GLN A 282 0.64 9.07 -21.37
CA GLN A 282 0.63 8.21 -20.20
C GLN A 282 0.39 6.75 -20.64
N PRO A 283 1.43 5.88 -20.63
CA PRO A 283 1.29 4.49 -21.02
C PRO A 283 0.19 3.79 -20.19
N ASN A 284 -0.75 3.13 -20.86
CA ASN A 284 -1.91 2.46 -20.26
C ASN A 284 -2.99 3.40 -19.67
N GLY A 285 -2.97 4.70 -19.99
CA GLY A 285 -4.04 5.62 -19.62
C GLY A 285 -5.40 5.18 -20.19
N ALA A 286 -6.41 5.14 -19.34
CA ALA A 286 -7.81 4.88 -19.68
C ALA A 286 -8.73 5.72 -18.78
N PRO A 287 -10.01 5.90 -19.15
CA PRO A 287 -11.00 6.49 -18.25
C PRO A 287 -11.00 5.83 -16.86
N GLY A 288 -11.01 6.66 -15.81
CA GLY A 288 -10.90 6.27 -14.41
C GLY A 288 -9.46 6.20 -13.88
N ASN A 289 -8.43 6.28 -14.73
CA ASN A 289 -7.06 6.39 -14.24
C ASN A 289 -6.72 7.82 -13.82
N PHE A 290 -5.80 7.96 -12.86
CA PHE A 290 -5.23 9.25 -12.44
C PHE A 290 -4.54 9.91 -13.63
N ARG A 291 -4.83 11.20 -13.82
CA ARG A 291 -4.11 12.05 -14.76
C ARG A 291 -2.87 12.57 -14.04
N LEU A 292 -1.72 12.00 -14.38
CA LEU A 292 -0.45 12.38 -13.78
C LEU A 292 0.03 13.72 -14.37
N TRP A 293 0.75 14.49 -13.57
CA TRP A 293 1.36 15.74 -14.00
C TRP A 293 2.59 15.46 -14.87
N ASP A 294 2.62 16.04 -16.06
CA ASP A 294 3.83 16.22 -16.88
C ASP A 294 4.59 17.42 -16.31
N ALA A 295 5.55 17.15 -15.42
CA ALA A 295 6.21 18.17 -14.63
C ALA A 295 7.33 18.88 -15.40
N ASN A 296 7.92 18.21 -16.39
CA ASN A 296 8.95 18.79 -17.25
C ASN A 296 8.39 19.42 -18.55
N ALA A 297 7.10 19.21 -18.82
CA ALA A 297 6.35 19.70 -19.98
C ALA A 297 6.88 19.17 -21.33
N ASP A 298 7.38 17.93 -21.36
CA ASP A 298 7.91 17.29 -22.57
C ASP A 298 6.85 16.53 -23.39
N GLY A 299 5.60 16.49 -22.89
CA GLY A 299 4.46 15.84 -23.52
C GLY A 299 4.37 14.35 -23.24
N ARG A 300 5.18 13.79 -22.34
CA ARG A 300 5.18 12.39 -21.92
C ARG A 300 5.14 12.30 -20.41
N ILE A 301 4.61 11.19 -19.89
CA ILE A 301 4.70 10.87 -18.46
C ILE A 301 5.81 9.84 -18.29
N ASP A 302 6.93 10.26 -17.72
CA ASP A 302 8.11 9.44 -17.44
C ASP A 302 8.74 9.77 -16.07
N ASN A 303 10.00 9.37 -15.87
CA ASN A 303 10.70 9.52 -14.58
C ASN A 303 11.15 10.95 -14.28
N ASN A 304 11.22 11.81 -15.29
CA ASN A 304 11.57 13.20 -15.14
C ASN A 304 10.40 14.03 -14.60
N ASP A 305 9.19 13.44 -14.52
CA ASP A 305 7.98 14.07 -13.98
C ASP A 305 7.79 13.90 -12.48
N PHE A 306 8.76 13.28 -11.81
CA PHE A 306 8.71 13.07 -10.38
C PHE A 306 8.75 14.41 -9.64
N VAL A 307 7.74 14.62 -8.80
CA VAL A 307 7.66 15.79 -7.93
C VAL A 307 8.00 15.39 -6.50
N ALA A 308 8.60 16.33 -5.77
CA ALA A 308 8.91 16.12 -4.36
C ALA A 308 7.62 15.99 -3.52
N LEU A 309 7.59 14.94 -2.70
CA LEU A 309 6.45 14.56 -1.88
C LEU A 309 6.54 15.14 -0.46
N PRO A 310 5.40 15.37 0.20
CA PRO A 310 4.07 15.52 -0.39
C PRO A 310 3.99 16.73 -1.32
N TYR A 311 3.16 16.63 -2.37
CA TYR A 311 2.97 17.67 -3.37
C TYR A 311 1.69 18.50 -3.15
N THR A 312 0.67 17.94 -2.49
CA THR A 312 -0.57 18.65 -2.16
C THR A 312 -0.38 19.52 -0.93
N SER A 313 -0.82 20.78 -0.99
CA SER A 313 -0.76 21.70 0.16
C SER A 313 -2.01 22.57 0.30
N VAL A 314 -2.19 23.14 1.49
CA VAL A 314 -3.21 24.14 1.83
C VAL A 314 -2.58 25.25 2.68
N LYS A 315 -2.99 26.50 2.44
CA LYS A 315 -2.56 27.65 3.23
C LYS A 315 -3.63 27.99 4.27
N ALA A 316 -3.28 27.90 5.55
CA ALA A 316 -4.08 28.36 6.67
C ALA A 316 -3.82 29.85 6.87
N GLU A 317 -4.83 30.67 6.63
CA GLU A 317 -4.75 32.13 6.82
C GLU A 317 -5.57 32.54 8.04
N GLN A 318 -5.04 33.51 8.79
CA GLN A 318 -5.64 33.98 10.03
C GLN A 318 -7.08 34.46 9.83
N GLY A 319 -7.99 33.98 10.68
CA GLY A 319 -9.41 34.35 10.63
C GLY A 319 -10.20 33.73 9.48
N LEU A 320 -9.58 32.92 8.61
CA LEU A 320 -10.25 32.29 7.47
C LEU A 320 -10.38 30.78 7.66
N THR A 321 -11.44 30.21 7.08
CA THR A 321 -11.53 28.77 6.84
C THR A 321 -10.95 28.47 5.47
N ALA A 322 -9.90 27.66 5.40
CA ALA A 322 -9.40 27.15 4.12
C ALA A 322 -9.88 25.72 3.87
N THR A 323 -10.28 25.45 2.63
CA THR A 323 -10.80 24.15 2.21
C THR A 323 -9.93 23.56 1.11
N ARG A 324 -9.72 22.24 1.14
CA ARG A 324 -9.01 21.52 0.07
C ARG A 324 -9.68 20.18 -0.22
N ASP A 325 -9.79 19.83 -1.50
CA ASP A 325 -10.15 18.49 -1.94
C ASP A 325 -8.87 17.66 -2.17
N VAL A 326 -8.91 16.39 -1.79
CA VAL A 326 -7.84 15.43 -1.98
C VAL A 326 -8.41 14.13 -2.52
N LEU A 327 -7.85 13.61 -3.61
CA LEU A 327 -8.17 12.29 -4.13
C LEU A 327 -7.23 11.25 -3.52
N ILE A 328 -7.78 10.12 -3.07
CA ILE A 328 -7.00 8.95 -2.64
C ILE A 328 -7.27 7.76 -3.57
N GLY A 329 -6.25 6.94 -3.77
CA GLY A 329 -6.32 5.64 -4.43
C GLY A 329 -5.06 4.82 -4.20
N TYR A 330 -4.92 3.67 -4.84
CA TYR A 330 -3.72 2.82 -4.80
C TYR A 330 -2.73 3.32 -5.86
N SER A 331 -1.44 3.09 -5.57
CA SER A 331 -0.30 3.47 -6.41
C SER A 331 -0.34 2.85 -7.80
N ASN A 332 -0.82 1.60 -7.90
CA ASN A 332 -1.09 0.92 -9.15
C ASN A 332 -2.60 0.93 -9.44
N ASN A 333 -3.00 1.73 -10.42
CA ASN A 333 -4.40 1.95 -10.78
C ASN A 333 -5.18 0.68 -11.22
N ASN A 334 -4.54 -0.49 -11.26
CA ASN A 334 -5.14 -1.79 -11.52
C ASN A 334 -5.72 -2.48 -10.26
N ASN A 335 -5.24 -2.14 -9.05
CA ASN A 335 -5.63 -2.85 -7.83
C ASN A 335 -6.84 -2.21 -7.11
N LEU A 336 -7.31 -1.07 -7.62
CA LEU A 336 -8.36 -0.22 -7.03
C LEU A 336 -9.78 -0.66 -7.34
N LYS A 337 -9.97 -1.48 -8.36
CA LYS A 337 -11.31 -1.92 -8.71
C LYS A 337 -11.75 -2.96 -7.68
N THR A 338 -12.95 -2.89 -7.13
CA THR A 338 -13.55 -4.10 -6.53
C THR A 338 -13.69 -5.12 -7.67
N ILE A 339 -13.53 -6.41 -7.43
CA ILE A 339 -13.94 -7.40 -8.43
C ILE A 339 -15.48 -7.35 -8.47
N PRO A 340 -16.13 -6.90 -9.56
CA PRO A 340 -17.58 -6.65 -9.56
C PRO A 340 -18.39 -7.94 -9.65
N ASP A 341 -17.86 -8.95 -10.33
CA ASP A 341 -18.52 -10.21 -10.62
C ASP A 341 -17.49 -11.31 -10.92
N LEU A 342 -17.99 -12.54 -11.08
CA LEU A 342 -17.14 -13.70 -11.33
C LEU A 342 -16.51 -13.67 -12.73
N LEU A 343 -17.14 -13.01 -13.70
CA LEU A 343 -16.58 -12.87 -15.05
C LEU A 343 -15.28 -12.07 -15.01
N ALA A 344 -15.29 -10.94 -14.29
CA ALA A 344 -14.12 -10.12 -14.04
C ALA A 344 -13.05 -10.88 -13.24
N ALA A 345 -13.45 -11.69 -12.24
CA ALA A 345 -12.52 -12.54 -11.49
C ALA A 345 -11.81 -13.55 -12.41
N LYS A 346 -12.56 -14.23 -13.28
CA LYS A 346 -12.02 -15.19 -14.25
C LYS A 346 -11.11 -14.51 -15.26
N ALA A 347 -11.48 -13.32 -15.77
CA ALA A 347 -10.62 -12.55 -16.66
C ALA A 347 -9.30 -12.14 -16.00
N LEU A 348 -9.35 -11.71 -14.73
CA LEU A 348 -8.15 -11.37 -13.95
C LEU A 348 -7.25 -12.60 -13.73
N LEU A 349 -7.85 -13.74 -13.39
CA LEU A 349 -7.13 -15.00 -13.23
C LEU A 349 -6.46 -15.43 -14.56
N GLN A 350 -7.14 -15.30 -15.70
CA GLN A 350 -6.55 -15.57 -17.02
C GLN A 350 -5.37 -14.64 -17.32
N GLY A 351 -5.47 -13.36 -16.95
CA GLY A 351 -4.33 -12.44 -17.04
C GLY A 351 -3.12 -12.91 -16.23
N CYS A 352 -3.35 -13.42 -15.01
CA CYS A 352 -2.30 -14.00 -14.19
C CYS A 352 -1.66 -15.24 -14.85
N TYR A 353 -2.46 -16.12 -15.47
CA TYR A 353 -1.93 -17.27 -16.22
C TYR A 353 -1.01 -16.84 -17.38
N SER A 354 -1.35 -15.79 -18.13
CA SER A 354 -0.51 -15.29 -19.23
C SER A 354 0.79 -14.64 -18.75
N LEU A 355 0.74 -13.89 -17.64
CA LEU A 355 1.93 -13.31 -17.01
C LEU A 355 2.87 -14.41 -16.52
N ASP A 356 2.32 -15.42 -15.85
CA ASP A 356 3.07 -16.51 -15.27
C ASP A 356 3.61 -17.48 -16.33
N ALA A 357 2.90 -17.67 -17.45
CA ALA A 357 3.44 -18.38 -18.62
C ALA A 357 4.69 -17.71 -19.17
N THR A 358 4.70 -16.38 -19.26
CA THR A 358 5.90 -15.61 -19.67
C THR A 358 7.05 -15.80 -18.68
N ALA A 359 6.74 -15.74 -17.38
CA ALA A 359 7.73 -15.98 -16.32
C ALA A 359 8.30 -17.40 -16.41
N PHE A 360 7.45 -18.42 -16.57
CA PHE A 360 7.85 -19.81 -16.75
C PHE A 360 8.83 -20.01 -17.91
N LEU A 361 8.54 -19.47 -19.09
CA LEU A 361 9.43 -19.59 -20.24
C LEU A 361 10.79 -18.91 -19.99
N ASN A 362 10.78 -17.76 -19.32
CA ASN A 362 12.01 -17.06 -18.92
C ASN A 362 12.82 -17.84 -17.88
N PHE A 363 12.18 -18.37 -16.83
CA PHE A 363 12.84 -19.22 -15.84
C PHE A 363 13.43 -20.48 -16.47
N THR A 364 12.73 -21.08 -17.44
CA THR A 364 13.18 -22.29 -18.15
C THR A 364 14.46 -22.04 -18.95
N MET A 365 14.50 -20.96 -19.73
CA MET A 365 15.71 -20.55 -20.45
C MET A 365 16.84 -20.19 -19.47
N MET A 366 16.52 -19.40 -18.45
CA MET A 366 17.48 -18.95 -17.46
C MET A 366 18.15 -20.12 -16.73
N ASP A 367 17.39 -21.13 -16.28
CA ASP A 367 17.94 -22.36 -15.68
C ASP A 367 18.91 -23.06 -16.62
N SER A 368 18.59 -23.11 -17.92
CA SER A 368 19.47 -23.77 -18.88
C SER A 368 20.77 -23.01 -19.14
N TYR A 369 20.74 -21.68 -19.22
CA TYR A 369 21.95 -20.86 -19.34
C TYR A 369 22.79 -20.88 -18.04
N LEU A 370 22.13 -20.95 -16.88
CA LEU A 370 22.78 -21.22 -15.60
C LEU A 370 23.32 -22.66 -15.48
N SER A 371 23.25 -23.47 -16.53
CA SER A 371 23.67 -24.88 -16.48
C SER A 371 24.54 -25.27 -17.67
N ASP A 372 24.80 -26.58 -17.79
CA ASP A 372 25.49 -27.22 -18.91
C ASP A 372 24.52 -27.66 -20.05
N ASN A 373 23.27 -27.17 -20.06
CA ASN A 373 22.27 -27.51 -21.08
C ASN A 373 22.25 -26.58 -22.31
N ALA A 374 22.73 -25.34 -22.15
CA ALA A 374 22.72 -24.35 -23.21
C ALA A 374 23.79 -23.28 -22.98
N ASP A 375 24.30 -22.74 -24.09
CA ASP A 375 25.16 -21.56 -24.12
C ASP A 375 24.41 -20.39 -24.77
N ALA A 376 24.58 -19.19 -24.23
CA ALA A 376 23.87 -18.01 -24.66
C ALA A 376 24.55 -17.33 -25.86
N THR A 377 23.84 -17.24 -26.98
CA THR A 377 24.25 -16.41 -28.13
C THR A 377 23.67 -15.00 -28.06
N ALA A 378 22.49 -14.83 -27.45
CA ALA A 378 21.83 -13.55 -27.29
C ALA A 378 22.44 -12.75 -26.13
N ALA A 379 22.77 -11.48 -26.39
CA ALA A 379 23.45 -10.60 -25.44
C ALA A 379 22.76 -10.53 -24.06
N LYS A 380 21.42 -10.55 -24.03
CA LYS A 380 20.65 -10.47 -22.79
C LYS A 380 20.85 -11.66 -21.82
N TRP A 381 21.34 -12.80 -22.32
CA TRP A 381 21.59 -14.00 -21.51
C TRP A 381 23.08 -14.23 -21.24
N GLN A 382 23.99 -13.49 -21.88
CA GLN A 382 25.44 -13.73 -21.76
C GLN A 382 25.95 -13.55 -20.33
N ALA A 383 25.43 -12.57 -19.59
CA ALA A 383 25.82 -12.37 -18.20
C ALA A 383 25.38 -13.54 -17.30
N ILE A 384 24.18 -14.08 -17.57
CA ILE A 384 23.60 -15.24 -16.88
C ILE A 384 24.45 -16.49 -17.17
N ASP A 385 24.76 -16.71 -18.44
CA ASP A 385 25.52 -17.86 -18.94
C ASP A 385 26.95 -17.92 -18.38
N ASN A 386 27.61 -16.76 -18.27
CA ASN A 386 28.99 -16.64 -17.80
C ASN A 386 29.11 -16.31 -16.30
N PHE A 387 28.02 -16.36 -15.54
CA PHE A 387 27.99 -16.04 -14.10
C PHE A 387 28.56 -14.65 -13.75
N THR A 388 28.55 -13.71 -14.69
CA THR A 388 29.01 -12.32 -14.51
C THR A 388 27.88 -11.34 -14.17
N PHE A 389 26.66 -11.86 -14.04
CA PHE A 389 25.46 -11.09 -13.72
C PHE A 389 25.53 -10.35 -12.37
N THR A 390 24.85 -9.21 -12.34
CA THR A 390 24.77 -8.32 -11.18
C THR A 390 23.33 -8.20 -10.65
N PRO A 391 23.10 -7.62 -9.45
CA PRO A 391 21.74 -7.30 -9.00
C PRO A 391 20.95 -6.37 -9.93
N GLN A 392 21.60 -5.73 -10.91
CA GLN A 392 20.99 -4.84 -11.88
C GLN A 392 20.53 -5.54 -13.17
N GLU A 393 20.67 -6.87 -13.30
CA GLU A 393 20.24 -7.55 -14.52
C GLU A 393 18.75 -7.31 -14.81
N PRO A 394 18.39 -6.82 -16.01
CA PRO A 394 17.00 -6.51 -16.36
C PRO A 394 16.06 -7.71 -16.23
N ILE A 395 16.55 -8.93 -16.49
CA ILE A 395 15.74 -10.14 -16.39
C ILE A 395 15.30 -10.42 -14.94
N PHE A 396 16.16 -10.15 -13.94
CA PHE A 396 15.81 -10.36 -12.54
C PHE A 396 14.73 -9.37 -12.10
N THR A 397 14.90 -8.09 -12.42
CA THR A 397 13.87 -7.06 -12.18
C THR A 397 12.57 -7.41 -12.88
N SER A 398 12.61 -7.89 -14.14
CA SER A 398 11.42 -8.27 -14.90
C SER A 398 10.65 -9.42 -14.24
N LEU A 399 11.35 -10.47 -13.80
CA LEU A 399 10.73 -11.62 -13.11
C LEU A 399 10.10 -11.19 -11.78
N TRP A 400 10.78 -10.36 -11.00
CA TRP A 400 10.25 -9.84 -9.74
C TRP A 400 9.05 -8.91 -9.96
N ASN A 401 9.09 -8.02 -10.95
CA ASN A 401 7.98 -7.12 -11.26
C ASN A 401 6.75 -7.89 -11.76
N SER A 402 6.95 -8.91 -12.60
CA SER A 402 5.86 -9.79 -13.02
C SER A 402 5.18 -10.45 -11.82
N ALA A 403 5.95 -10.89 -10.82
CA ALA A 403 5.41 -11.47 -9.60
C ALA A 403 4.80 -10.42 -8.65
N TYR A 404 5.60 -9.51 -8.10
CA TYR A 404 5.23 -8.64 -6.98
C TYR A 404 4.43 -7.40 -7.36
N LEU A 405 4.58 -6.88 -8.58
CA LEU A 405 3.81 -5.71 -9.04
C LEU A 405 2.56 -6.11 -9.83
N SER A 406 2.52 -7.33 -10.36
CA SER A 406 1.43 -7.77 -11.25
C SER A 406 0.67 -8.99 -10.71
N ALA A 407 1.26 -10.18 -10.72
CA ALA A 407 0.52 -11.42 -10.47
C ALA A 407 0.09 -11.60 -9.00
N LEU A 408 1.02 -11.50 -8.04
CA LEU A 408 0.73 -11.74 -6.62
C LEU A 408 -0.35 -10.79 -6.07
N PRO A 409 -0.32 -9.46 -6.32
CA PRO A 409 -1.41 -8.58 -5.91
C PRO A 409 -2.78 -8.96 -6.48
N GLN A 410 -2.83 -9.36 -7.76
CA GLN A 410 -4.08 -9.75 -8.43
C GLN A 410 -4.62 -11.07 -7.89
N LEU A 411 -3.76 -12.06 -7.65
CA LEU A 411 -4.13 -13.33 -7.02
C LEU A 411 -4.63 -13.11 -5.59
N ASN A 412 -3.96 -12.27 -4.81
CA ASN A 412 -4.41 -11.88 -3.47
C ASN A 412 -5.77 -11.18 -3.51
N ARG A 413 -6.00 -10.33 -4.50
CA ARG A 413 -7.29 -9.65 -4.72
C ARG A 413 -8.41 -10.66 -5.05
N ILE A 414 -8.14 -11.64 -5.93
CA ILE A 414 -9.10 -12.72 -6.23
C ILE A 414 -9.45 -13.49 -4.96
N ILE A 415 -8.44 -13.91 -4.19
CA ILE A 415 -8.63 -14.70 -2.95
C ILE A 415 -9.43 -13.90 -1.91
N ARG A 416 -9.24 -12.58 -1.83
CA ARG A 416 -9.92 -11.68 -0.91
C ARG A 416 -11.37 -11.38 -1.33
N ASP A 417 -11.60 -11.02 -2.59
CA ASP A 417 -12.86 -10.41 -3.04
C ASP A 417 -13.89 -11.45 -3.52
N VAL A 418 -13.45 -12.51 -4.21
CA VAL A 418 -14.35 -13.52 -4.81
C VAL A 418 -15.31 -14.18 -3.80
N PRO A 419 -14.92 -14.47 -2.53
CA PRO A 419 -15.85 -14.99 -1.54
C PRO A 419 -17.12 -14.16 -1.36
N GLY A 420 -17.02 -12.82 -1.48
CA GLY A 420 -18.11 -11.87 -1.24
C GLY A 420 -19.00 -11.57 -2.44
N LEU A 421 -18.72 -12.12 -3.63
CA LEU A 421 -19.52 -11.86 -4.84
C LEU A 421 -20.94 -12.45 -4.72
N PRO A 422 -21.94 -11.98 -5.48
CA PRO A 422 -23.30 -12.53 -5.40
C PRO A 422 -23.45 -13.91 -6.09
N ASP A 423 -22.70 -14.21 -7.16
CA ASP A 423 -22.79 -15.49 -7.89
C ASP A 423 -22.07 -16.63 -7.14
N ALA A 424 -22.76 -17.72 -6.81
CA ALA A 424 -22.19 -18.84 -6.05
C ALA A 424 -21.42 -19.88 -6.89
N THR A 425 -21.60 -19.91 -8.21
CA THR A 425 -21.06 -20.98 -9.06
C THR A 425 -19.55 -20.79 -9.24
N GLU A 426 -18.74 -21.85 -9.18
CA GLU A 426 -17.28 -21.83 -9.44
C GLU A 426 -16.39 -20.93 -8.57
N LYS A 427 -16.92 -20.12 -7.63
CA LYS A 427 -16.09 -19.26 -6.75
C LYS A 427 -14.94 -20.01 -6.10
N ALA A 428 -15.26 -21.16 -5.50
CA ALA A 428 -14.26 -21.99 -4.82
C ALA A 428 -13.16 -22.41 -5.79
N THR A 429 -13.53 -22.80 -7.02
CA THR A 429 -12.60 -23.20 -8.07
C THR A 429 -11.68 -22.04 -8.48
N VAL A 430 -12.24 -20.84 -8.71
CA VAL A 430 -11.45 -19.64 -9.05
C VAL A 430 -10.45 -19.30 -7.94
N ILE A 431 -10.87 -19.40 -6.68
CA ILE A 431 -10.00 -19.18 -5.52
C ILE A 431 -8.91 -20.26 -5.44
N ALA A 432 -9.25 -21.52 -5.69
CA ALA A 432 -8.30 -22.64 -5.66
C ALA A 432 -7.25 -22.55 -6.77
N GLU A 433 -7.65 -22.15 -7.98
CA GLU A 433 -6.72 -21.85 -9.09
C GLU A 433 -5.80 -20.67 -8.75
N ALA A 434 -6.34 -19.60 -8.16
CA ALA A 434 -5.54 -18.45 -7.74
C ALA A 434 -4.50 -18.83 -6.67
N LYS A 435 -4.87 -19.67 -5.71
CA LYS A 435 -3.94 -20.22 -4.70
C LYS A 435 -2.87 -21.11 -5.33
N TYR A 436 -3.25 -22.00 -6.24
CA TYR A 436 -2.30 -22.84 -6.96
C TYR A 436 -1.27 -22.01 -7.73
N LEU A 437 -1.71 -20.97 -8.46
CA LEU A 437 -0.80 -20.11 -9.21
C LEU A 437 0.09 -19.28 -8.28
N ARG A 438 -0.44 -18.80 -7.15
CA ARG A 438 0.36 -18.13 -6.11
C ARG A 438 1.43 -19.05 -5.52
N ALA A 439 1.09 -20.32 -5.27
CA ALA A 439 2.02 -21.34 -4.82
C ALA A 439 3.14 -21.59 -5.85
N TYR A 440 2.79 -21.68 -7.13
CA TYR A 440 3.77 -21.87 -8.20
C TYR A 440 4.74 -20.68 -8.34
N ILE A 441 4.23 -19.44 -8.31
CA ILE A 441 5.06 -18.23 -8.36
C ILE A 441 6.05 -18.20 -7.20
N TYR A 442 5.59 -18.44 -5.97
CA TYR A 442 6.49 -18.49 -4.82
C TYR A 442 7.51 -19.61 -4.94
N LEU A 443 7.13 -20.80 -5.43
CA LEU A 443 8.06 -21.90 -5.67
C LEU A 443 9.20 -21.49 -6.60
N GLN A 444 8.89 -20.88 -7.75
CA GLN A 444 9.92 -20.39 -8.66
C GLN A 444 10.82 -19.36 -7.98
N LEU A 445 10.22 -18.35 -7.34
CA LEU A 445 10.97 -17.28 -6.69
C LEU A 445 11.92 -17.80 -5.61
N PHE A 446 11.46 -18.62 -4.66
CA PHE A 446 12.33 -19.10 -3.59
C PHE A 446 13.34 -20.16 -4.07
N THR A 447 13.05 -20.87 -5.17
CA THR A 447 14.00 -21.82 -5.77
C THR A 447 15.25 -21.11 -6.25
N TYR A 448 15.10 -19.99 -6.99
CA TYR A 448 16.23 -19.28 -7.59
C TYR A 448 16.77 -18.12 -6.74
N PHE A 449 15.90 -17.36 -6.06
CA PHE A 449 16.30 -16.18 -5.28
C PHE A 449 16.38 -16.45 -3.76
N GLY A 450 15.98 -17.64 -3.31
CA GLY A 450 16.10 -18.03 -1.91
C GLY A 450 15.14 -17.28 -0.99
N ASN A 451 15.67 -16.33 -0.22
CA ASN A 451 14.88 -15.55 0.73
C ASN A 451 14.05 -14.50 0.00
N VAL A 452 12.74 -14.76 -0.12
CA VAL A 452 11.77 -13.89 -0.82
C VAL A 452 10.63 -13.45 0.11
N PRO A 453 10.13 -12.21 -0.01
CA PRO A 453 9.08 -11.71 0.87
C PRO A 453 7.73 -12.37 0.58
N ILE A 454 6.89 -12.54 1.60
CA ILE A 454 5.49 -12.98 1.41
C ILE A 454 4.58 -11.76 1.38
N LEU A 455 3.92 -11.58 0.25
CA LEU A 455 2.93 -10.54 0.05
C LEU A 455 1.56 -11.01 0.58
N ASN A 456 1.14 -10.45 1.71
CA ASN A 456 -0.16 -10.74 2.34
C ASN A 456 -1.30 -9.86 1.84
N GLY A 457 -1.00 -8.81 1.07
CA GLY A 457 -1.96 -7.80 0.61
C GLY A 457 -1.98 -7.62 -0.91
N VAL A 458 -2.73 -6.62 -1.37
CA VAL A 458 -2.80 -6.25 -2.80
C VAL A 458 -1.86 -5.08 -3.15
N VAL A 459 -1.06 -4.64 -2.19
CA VAL A 459 -0.04 -3.59 -2.36
C VAL A 459 1.22 -4.04 -1.64
N LEU A 460 2.39 -3.73 -2.19
CA LEU A 460 3.66 -3.97 -1.52
C LEU A 460 3.77 -3.02 -0.32
N PRO A 461 3.95 -3.55 0.90
CA PRO A 461 4.10 -2.71 2.08
C PRO A 461 5.45 -1.95 2.04
N PRO A 462 5.51 -0.72 2.59
CA PRO A 462 6.74 0.08 2.59
C PRO A 462 7.88 -0.54 3.42
N ASP A 463 7.55 -1.45 4.34
CA ASP A 463 8.46 -2.21 5.20
C ASP A 463 8.67 -3.66 4.70
N LEU A 464 8.47 -3.92 3.40
CA LEU A 464 8.72 -5.23 2.79
C LEU A 464 10.11 -5.78 3.19
N SER A 465 10.13 -7.05 3.61
CA SER A 465 11.35 -7.72 4.08
C SER A 465 11.37 -9.18 3.69
N ASN A 466 12.57 -9.71 3.44
CA ASN A 466 12.82 -11.10 3.05
C ASN A 466 13.64 -11.90 4.06
N THR A 467 13.88 -11.40 5.28
CA THR A 467 14.79 -11.99 6.28
C THR A 467 14.52 -13.47 6.62
N ASP A 468 13.25 -13.86 6.78
CA ASP A 468 12.83 -15.25 6.99
C ASP A 468 12.17 -15.86 5.73
N GLY A 469 12.45 -15.29 4.57
CA GLY A 469 11.62 -15.43 3.38
C GLY A 469 11.47 -16.86 2.87
N ARG A 470 12.56 -17.66 2.89
CA ARG A 470 12.54 -19.01 2.29
C ARG A 470 11.61 -19.97 3.02
N GLN A 471 11.66 -20.01 4.35
CA GLN A 471 10.79 -20.88 5.14
C GLN A 471 9.34 -20.43 5.05
N LYS A 472 9.09 -19.12 5.11
CA LYS A 472 7.73 -18.55 4.95
C LYS A 472 7.17 -18.82 3.56
N ALA A 473 7.99 -18.73 2.51
CA ALA A 473 7.59 -19.07 1.14
C ALA A 473 7.20 -20.54 1.03
N TYR A 474 8.03 -21.45 1.54
CA TYR A 474 7.68 -22.87 1.58
C TYR A 474 6.36 -23.14 2.30
N GLN A 475 6.16 -22.54 3.48
CA GLN A 475 4.91 -22.68 4.23
C GLN A 475 3.71 -22.13 3.46
N GLN A 476 3.87 -20.99 2.79
CA GLN A 476 2.83 -20.38 1.97
C GLN A 476 2.47 -21.27 0.77
N VAL A 477 3.47 -21.84 0.09
CA VAL A 477 3.29 -22.79 -1.02
C VAL A 477 2.50 -24.01 -0.54
N MET A 478 2.94 -24.68 0.52
CA MET A 478 2.26 -25.89 1.00
C MET A 478 0.84 -25.60 1.48
N LYS A 479 0.62 -24.48 2.18
CA LYS A 479 -0.72 -24.04 2.61
C LYS A 479 -1.66 -23.83 1.42
N ASP A 480 -1.20 -23.12 0.39
CA ASP A 480 -2.03 -22.84 -0.78
C ASP A 480 -2.35 -24.10 -1.58
N LEU A 481 -1.39 -25.04 -1.67
CA LEU A 481 -1.60 -26.34 -2.30
C LEU A 481 -2.59 -27.21 -1.53
N ASP A 482 -2.46 -27.29 -0.21
CA ASP A 482 -3.38 -28.04 0.64
C ASP A 482 -4.81 -27.51 0.47
N GLU A 483 -5.00 -26.19 0.54
CA GLU A 483 -6.31 -25.57 0.35
C GLU A 483 -6.87 -25.78 -1.06
N ALA A 484 -6.04 -25.65 -2.11
CA ALA A 484 -6.47 -25.87 -3.49
C ALA A 484 -6.85 -27.34 -3.77
N SER A 485 -6.16 -28.30 -3.14
CA SER A 485 -6.41 -29.75 -3.30
C SER A 485 -7.84 -30.17 -2.94
N THR A 486 -8.47 -29.44 -2.01
CA THR A 486 -9.82 -29.73 -1.53
C THR A 486 -10.90 -29.39 -2.56
N VAL A 487 -10.59 -28.53 -3.52
CA VAL A 487 -11.56 -27.96 -4.47
C VAL A 487 -11.30 -28.38 -5.91
N LEU A 488 -10.05 -28.37 -6.37
CA LEU A 488 -9.73 -28.61 -7.78
C LEU A 488 -10.19 -30.01 -8.22
N PRO A 489 -10.62 -30.21 -9.48
CA PRO A 489 -11.10 -31.51 -9.95
C PRO A 489 -9.93 -32.47 -10.27
N ALA A 490 -10.25 -33.75 -10.41
CA ALA A 490 -9.28 -34.74 -10.87
C ALA A 490 -8.88 -34.55 -12.34
N GLN A 491 -9.82 -34.07 -13.17
CA GLN A 491 -9.67 -33.86 -14.61
C GLN A 491 -10.50 -32.66 -15.06
N TRP A 492 -10.10 -32.05 -16.17
CA TRP A 492 -10.84 -30.97 -16.85
C TRP A 492 -11.34 -31.45 -18.22
N PRO A 493 -12.39 -30.81 -18.79
CA PRO A 493 -12.69 -30.92 -20.20
C PRO A 493 -11.46 -30.59 -21.08
N GLN A 494 -11.42 -31.16 -22.30
CA GLN A 494 -10.24 -31.11 -23.16
C GLN A 494 -9.77 -29.68 -23.52
N ASP A 495 -10.69 -28.71 -23.57
CA ASP A 495 -10.42 -27.29 -23.85
C ASP A 495 -9.91 -26.51 -22.61
N GLN A 496 -9.86 -27.16 -21.44
CA GLN A 496 -9.53 -26.55 -20.15
C GLN A 496 -8.33 -27.20 -19.44
N VAL A 497 -7.59 -28.08 -20.11
CA VAL A 497 -6.48 -28.84 -19.53
C VAL A 497 -5.29 -28.00 -19.03
N PHE A 498 -5.24 -26.71 -19.38
CA PHE A 498 -4.27 -25.74 -18.85
C PHE A 498 -4.53 -25.39 -17.37
N ARG A 499 -5.74 -25.67 -16.88
CA ARG A 499 -6.14 -25.41 -15.50
C ARG A 499 -5.58 -26.51 -14.60
N PRO A 500 -5.14 -26.18 -13.37
CA PRO A 500 -4.58 -27.15 -12.46
C PRO A 500 -5.65 -28.15 -11.99
N THR A 501 -5.24 -29.41 -11.84
CA THR A 501 -6.03 -30.51 -11.27
C THR A 501 -5.50 -30.88 -9.89
N LYS A 502 -6.17 -31.78 -9.16
CA LYS A 502 -5.60 -32.39 -7.94
C LYS A 502 -4.25 -33.07 -8.20
N GLY A 503 -4.09 -33.66 -9.40
CA GLY A 503 -2.82 -34.24 -9.83
C GLY A 503 -1.72 -33.17 -9.94
N ALA A 504 -2.04 -32.02 -10.54
CA ALA A 504 -1.12 -30.88 -10.62
C ALA A 504 -0.73 -30.33 -9.23
N VAL A 505 -1.69 -30.20 -8.31
CA VAL A 505 -1.43 -29.82 -6.91
C VAL A 505 -0.42 -30.77 -6.26
N THR A 506 -0.67 -32.08 -6.37
CA THR A 506 0.17 -33.11 -5.75
C THR A 506 1.56 -33.15 -6.40
N ALA A 507 1.63 -32.96 -7.72
CA ALA A 507 2.90 -32.91 -8.44
C ALA A 507 3.73 -31.68 -8.06
N LEU A 508 3.09 -30.51 -7.88
CA LEU A 508 3.78 -29.31 -7.43
C LEU A 508 4.28 -29.44 -5.98
N ALA A 509 3.52 -30.12 -5.12
CA ALA A 509 3.96 -30.48 -3.77
C ALA A 509 5.18 -31.42 -3.79
N ALA A 510 5.21 -32.41 -4.70
CA ALA A 510 6.37 -33.28 -4.90
C ALA A 510 7.63 -32.50 -5.29
N ARG A 511 7.52 -31.58 -6.27
CA ARG A 511 8.61 -30.68 -6.68
C ARG A 511 9.07 -29.79 -5.53
N THR A 512 8.13 -29.22 -4.78
CA THR A 512 8.41 -28.32 -3.64
C THR A 512 9.17 -29.06 -2.54
N ALA A 513 8.73 -30.28 -2.18
CA ALA A 513 9.42 -31.14 -1.23
C ALA A 513 10.82 -31.51 -1.72
N LEU A 514 10.98 -31.82 -3.01
CA LEU A 514 12.27 -32.15 -3.60
C LEU A 514 13.25 -30.96 -3.51
N VAL A 515 12.82 -29.75 -3.87
CA VAL A 515 13.64 -28.52 -3.76
C VAL A 515 14.13 -28.30 -2.33
N GLN A 516 13.32 -28.66 -1.33
CA GLN A 516 13.68 -28.58 0.08
C GLN A 516 14.50 -29.77 0.59
N LYS A 517 14.86 -30.71 -0.29
CA LYS A 517 15.53 -31.98 0.07
C LYS A 517 14.74 -32.81 1.08
N ASP A 518 13.41 -32.61 1.14
CA ASP A 518 12.49 -33.49 1.86
C ASP A 518 12.18 -34.70 0.97
N TYR A 519 13.20 -35.54 0.80
CA TYR A 519 13.19 -36.69 -0.11
C TYR A 519 12.06 -37.67 0.19
N LYS A 520 11.70 -37.83 1.48
CA LYS A 520 10.63 -38.71 1.91
C LYS A 520 9.28 -38.22 1.39
N ASN A 521 8.91 -36.97 1.65
CA ASN A 521 7.64 -36.44 1.18
C ASN A 521 7.62 -36.24 -0.34
N ALA A 522 8.75 -35.90 -0.95
CA ALA A 522 8.88 -35.84 -2.41
C ALA A 522 8.51 -37.18 -3.06
N ALA A 523 9.04 -38.30 -2.54
CA ALA A 523 8.68 -39.63 -3.03
C ALA A 523 7.20 -39.95 -2.82
N ILE A 524 6.65 -39.66 -1.64
CA ILE A 524 5.23 -39.92 -1.32
C ILE A 524 4.30 -39.20 -2.29
N TYR A 525 4.51 -37.89 -2.49
CA TYR A 525 3.68 -37.10 -3.39
C TYR A 525 3.82 -37.54 -4.85
N ALA A 526 5.06 -37.78 -5.31
CA ALA A 526 5.30 -38.25 -6.67
C ALA A 526 4.65 -39.63 -6.92
N GLN A 527 4.80 -40.59 -6.00
CA GLN A 527 4.15 -41.89 -6.09
C GLN A 527 2.63 -41.78 -6.08
N SER A 528 2.06 -40.86 -5.31
CA SER A 528 0.61 -40.60 -5.34
C SER A 528 0.13 -40.17 -6.73
N VAL A 529 0.90 -39.35 -7.45
CA VAL A 529 0.56 -38.97 -8.83
C VAL A 529 0.69 -40.19 -9.77
N LEU A 530 1.80 -40.94 -9.67
CA LEU A 530 2.05 -42.13 -10.49
C LEU A 530 0.96 -43.19 -10.32
N ASN A 531 0.48 -43.39 -9.09
CA ASN A 531 -0.52 -44.41 -8.74
C ASN A 531 -1.97 -43.95 -8.97
N SER A 532 -2.19 -42.69 -9.34
CA SER A 532 -3.54 -42.14 -9.54
C SER A 532 -4.28 -42.75 -10.74
N GLY A 533 -3.56 -43.30 -11.71
CA GLY A 533 -4.12 -43.79 -12.98
C GLY A 533 -4.60 -42.69 -13.94
N ASN A 534 -4.47 -41.42 -13.58
CA ASN A 534 -4.96 -40.28 -14.38
C ASN A 534 -3.98 -39.86 -15.49
N TYR A 535 -2.73 -40.30 -15.42
CA TYR A 535 -1.66 -39.92 -16.35
C TYR A 535 -0.94 -41.17 -16.84
N GLN A 536 -0.40 -41.10 -18.04
CA GLN A 536 0.33 -42.19 -18.67
C GLN A 536 1.59 -41.68 -19.34
N LEU A 537 2.71 -42.38 -19.08
CA LEU A 537 3.97 -42.15 -19.76
C LEU A 537 3.80 -42.51 -21.25
N LEU A 538 4.08 -41.57 -22.14
CA LEU A 538 4.03 -41.82 -23.58
C LEU A 538 5.20 -42.71 -24.00
N PRO A 539 4.99 -43.64 -24.95
CA PRO A 539 6.05 -44.53 -25.43
C PRO A 539 7.22 -43.79 -26.08
N SER A 540 6.97 -42.64 -26.70
CA SER A 540 7.97 -41.82 -27.38
C SER A 540 8.12 -40.47 -26.68
N TYR A 541 9.36 -40.08 -26.43
CA TYR A 541 9.72 -38.78 -25.88
C TYR A 541 9.17 -37.62 -26.72
N LEU A 542 9.35 -37.69 -28.05
CA LEU A 542 8.92 -36.62 -28.96
C LEU A 542 7.39 -36.45 -29.02
N SER A 543 6.62 -37.45 -28.61
CA SER A 543 5.15 -37.36 -28.57
C SER A 543 4.63 -36.49 -27.42
N VAL A 544 5.50 -36.09 -26.48
CA VAL A 544 5.13 -35.22 -25.36
C VAL A 544 4.95 -33.77 -25.82
N PHE A 545 5.81 -33.28 -26.71
CA PHE A 545 5.96 -31.85 -27.03
C PHE A 545 5.04 -31.41 -28.17
N THR A 546 3.75 -31.74 -28.06
CA THR A 546 2.73 -31.45 -29.08
C THR A 546 1.85 -30.25 -28.68
N THR A 547 1.12 -29.69 -29.65
CA THR A 547 0.09 -28.68 -29.37
C THR A 547 -1.18 -29.26 -28.77
N ALA A 548 -1.44 -30.56 -28.97
CA ALA A 548 -2.58 -31.22 -28.38
C ALA A 548 -2.27 -31.67 -26.94
N PRO A 549 -3.25 -31.59 -26.02
CA PRO A 549 -3.14 -32.25 -24.72
C PRO A 549 -2.85 -33.74 -24.89
N ASN A 550 -2.02 -34.31 -24.02
CA ASN A 550 -1.70 -35.73 -24.02
C ASN A 550 -1.65 -36.27 -22.58
N ALA A 551 -1.62 -37.60 -22.45
CA ALA A 551 -1.75 -38.27 -21.17
C ALA A 551 -0.53 -38.12 -20.23
N GLU A 552 0.62 -37.64 -20.72
CA GLU A 552 1.82 -37.47 -19.90
C GLU A 552 1.90 -36.09 -19.24
N VAL A 553 1.31 -35.08 -19.87
CA VAL A 553 1.30 -33.70 -19.35
C VAL A 553 0.36 -33.60 -18.15
N ILE A 554 0.91 -33.19 -17.00
CA ILE A 554 0.15 -32.97 -15.77
C ILE A 554 -0.40 -31.54 -15.74
N TRP A 555 0.43 -30.58 -16.15
CA TRP A 555 0.07 -29.17 -16.23
C TRP A 555 0.99 -28.42 -17.22
N ASP A 556 0.42 -27.48 -17.98
CA ASP A 556 1.13 -26.75 -19.03
C ASP A 556 0.67 -25.29 -19.13
N LEU A 557 1.59 -24.37 -18.84
CA LEU A 557 1.44 -22.94 -19.04
C LEU A 557 1.90 -22.46 -20.42
N SER A 558 2.77 -23.21 -21.12
CA SER A 558 3.41 -22.75 -22.35
C SER A 558 2.41 -22.48 -23.48
N ASP A 559 1.22 -23.08 -23.45
CA ASP A 559 0.14 -22.76 -24.39
C ASP A 559 -0.39 -21.32 -24.25
N ARG A 560 -0.21 -20.70 -23.08
CA ARG A 560 -0.77 -19.36 -22.79
C ARG A 560 0.11 -18.23 -23.30
N MET A 561 1.32 -18.53 -23.78
CA MET A 561 2.26 -17.53 -24.30
C MET A 561 3.17 -18.14 -25.36
N GLN A 562 3.32 -17.45 -26.50
CA GLN A 562 4.37 -17.79 -27.46
C GLN A 562 5.52 -16.79 -27.35
N MET A 563 6.73 -17.30 -27.19
CA MET A 563 7.94 -16.50 -27.20
C MET A 563 8.86 -17.02 -28.31
N PRO A 564 9.06 -16.27 -29.42
CA PRO A 564 9.87 -16.73 -30.54
C PRO A 564 11.28 -17.17 -30.13
N GLU A 565 11.88 -16.44 -29.19
CA GLU A 565 13.19 -16.76 -28.64
C GLU A 565 13.18 -18.08 -27.84
N PHE A 566 12.14 -18.30 -27.03
CA PHE A 566 11.98 -19.56 -26.31
C PHE A 566 11.87 -20.71 -27.30
N ASN A 567 11.07 -20.57 -28.36
CA ASN A 567 10.88 -21.63 -29.36
C ASN A 567 12.22 -21.99 -30.02
N ALA A 568 13.00 -20.98 -30.43
CA ALA A 568 14.32 -21.20 -31.02
C ALA A 568 15.29 -21.93 -30.07
N TYR A 569 15.23 -21.61 -28.77
CA TYR A 569 15.99 -22.31 -27.74
C TYR A 569 15.47 -23.74 -27.52
N PHE A 570 14.16 -23.94 -27.43
CA PHE A 570 13.57 -25.20 -26.99
C PHE A 570 13.71 -26.30 -28.06
N ILE A 571 13.53 -25.97 -29.34
CA ILE A 571 13.59 -26.95 -30.44
C ILE A 571 14.97 -27.07 -31.09
N TYR A 572 15.96 -26.33 -30.60
CA TYR A 572 17.30 -26.32 -31.18
C TYR A 572 17.87 -27.73 -31.35
N GLY A 573 18.43 -28.02 -32.53
CA GLY A 573 18.96 -29.35 -32.86
C GLY A 573 17.89 -30.44 -33.03
N GLY A 574 16.60 -30.08 -33.08
CA GLY A 574 15.49 -31.01 -33.24
C GLY A 574 15.17 -31.86 -32.01
N LEU A 575 15.69 -31.48 -30.84
CA LEU A 575 15.61 -32.25 -29.60
C LEU A 575 14.18 -32.51 -29.11
N HIS A 576 13.28 -31.54 -29.31
CA HIS A 576 11.86 -31.63 -28.93
C HIS A 576 10.94 -31.63 -30.15
N GLY A 577 11.47 -32.09 -31.29
CA GLY A 577 10.86 -31.91 -32.61
C GLY A 577 11.32 -30.64 -33.30
N ASN A 578 10.87 -30.42 -34.54
CA ASN A 578 11.26 -29.27 -35.37
C ASN A 578 10.09 -28.28 -35.60
N SER A 579 9.04 -28.34 -34.77
CA SER A 579 7.88 -27.46 -34.92
C SER A 579 8.00 -26.23 -34.03
N ALA A 580 7.76 -25.04 -34.58
CA ALA A 580 7.61 -23.80 -33.81
C ALA A 580 6.41 -23.82 -32.85
N SER A 581 5.53 -24.82 -32.96
CA SER A 581 4.39 -25.04 -32.07
C SER A 581 4.64 -26.08 -30.97
N SER A 582 5.88 -26.57 -30.83
CA SER A 582 6.24 -27.53 -29.77
C SER A 582 6.07 -26.86 -28.40
N ARG A 583 5.32 -27.50 -27.51
CA ARG A 583 5.03 -26.99 -26.16
C ARG A 583 5.99 -27.57 -25.15
N CYS A 584 6.37 -26.77 -24.16
CA CYS A 584 7.20 -27.19 -23.03
C CYS A 584 6.28 -27.39 -21.82
N PRO A 585 5.96 -28.63 -21.41
CA PRO A 585 5.11 -28.88 -20.26
C PRO A 585 5.70 -28.23 -19.00
N THR A 586 4.85 -27.65 -18.17
CA THR A 586 5.29 -27.08 -16.89
C THR A 586 5.54 -28.18 -15.86
N ILE A 587 4.72 -29.23 -15.88
CA ILE A 587 4.89 -30.47 -15.10
C ILE A 587 4.40 -31.64 -15.94
N ARG A 588 5.16 -32.75 -15.96
CA ARG A 588 4.78 -33.98 -16.67
C ARG A 588 5.17 -35.24 -15.91
N LEU A 589 4.58 -36.37 -16.30
CA LEU A 589 4.68 -37.61 -15.53
C LEU A 589 6.10 -38.14 -15.39
N ALA A 590 6.98 -37.96 -16.39
CA ALA A 590 8.37 -38.39 -16.29
C ALA A 590 9.12 -37.72 -15.14
N GLU A 591 8.84 -36.44 -14.87
CA GLU A 591 9.39 -35.75 -13.71
C GLU A 591 8.97 -36.45 -12.42
N MET A 592 7.73 -36.92 -12.31
CA MET A 592 7.27 -37.66 -11.11
C MET A 592 8.00 -38.99 -10.95
N TYR A 593 8.32 -39.72 -12.03
CA TYR A 593 9.18 -40.90 -11.96
C TYR A 593 10.57 -40.55 -11.41
N LEU A 594 11.16 -39.45 -11.88
CA LEU A 594 12.47 -38.99 -11.46
C LEU A 594 12.48 -38.53 -9.99
N ILE A 595 11.48 -37.74 -9.57
CA ILE A 595 11.30 -37.30 -8.19
C ILE A 595 11.09 -38.50 -7.26
N ALA A 596 10.26 -39.48 -7.65
CA ALA A 596 10.02 -40.68 -6.85
C ALA A 596 11.30 -41.52 -6.70
N ALA A 597 12.02 -41.77 -7.80
CA ALA A 597 13.28 -42.51 -7.77
C ALA A 597 14.33 -41.82 -6.89
N GLU A 598 14.45 -40.50 -7.02
CA GLU A 598 15.39 -39.72 -6.23
C GLU A 598 15.02 -39.67 -4.75
N GLY A 599 13.75 -39.41 -4.44
CA GLY A 599 13.27 -39.38 -3.07
C GLY A 599 13.48 -40.72 -2.35
N LEU A 600 13.18 -41.84 -3.02
CA LEU A 600 13.39 -43.18 -2.47
C LEU A 600 14.87 -43.54 -2.28
N LEU A 601 15.73 -43.08 -3.19
CA LEU A 601 17.17 -43.35 -3.15
C LEU A 601 17.88 -42.52 -2.05
N GLU A 602 17.51 -41.24 -1.91
CA GLU A 602 18.26 -40.26 -1.09
C GLU A 602 17.65 -40.01 0.31
N GLN A 603 16.42 -40.46 0.58
CA GLN A 603 15.84 -40.33 1.91
C GLN A 603 16.66 -41.08 2.99
N PRO A 604 16.56 -40.69 4.28
CA PRO A 604 17.16 -41.45 5.36
C PRO A 604 16.68 -42.92 5.36
N GLY A 605 17.62 -43.87 5.28
CA GLY A 605 17.32 -45.29 5.14
C GLY A 605 16.92 -45.73 3.72
N GLY A 606 17.02 -44.84 2.73
CA GLY A 606 16.81 -45.11 1.32
C GLY A 606 17.91 -45.96 0.69
N GLY A 607 17.67 -46.41 -0.55
CA GLY A 607 18.60 -47.29 -1.25
C GLY A 607 18.09 -47.78 -2.60
N VAL A 608 18.79 -48.76 -3.18
CA VAL A 608 18.43 -49.33 -4.48
C VAL A 608 17.28 -50.34 -4.31
N THR A 609 16.04 -49.87 -4.44
CA THR A 609 14.85 -50.73 -4.40
C THR A 609 14.39 -51.11 -5.82
N ALA A 610 13.49 -52.10 -5.90
CA ALA A 610 12.85 -52.45 -7.17
C ALA A 610 12.12 -51.26 -7.80
N ASP A 611 11.45 -50.43 -6.99
CA ASP A 611 10.75 -49.23 -7.47
C ASP A 611 11.72 -48.20 -8.06
N VAL A 612 12.83 -47.90 -7.39
CA VAL A 612 13.87 -46.99 -7.89
C VAL A 612 14.38 -47.47 -9.26
N VAL A 613 14.72 -48.76 -9.35
CA VAL A 613 15.20 -49.37 -10.60
C VAL A 613 14.13 -49.30 -11.69
N ASN A 614 12.87 -49.61 -11.37
CA ASN A 614 11.76 -49.59 -12.33
C ASN A 614 11.50 -48.19 -12.86
N TYR A 615 11.50 -47.17 -12.00
CA TYR A 615 11.27 -45.78 -12.39
C TYR A 615 12.38 -45.26 -13.31
N ILE A 616 13.65 -45.54 -13.00
CA ILE A 616 14.78 -45.16 -13.85
C ILE A 616 14.71 -45.90 -15.19
N ASN A 617 14.59 -47.22 -15.16
CA ASN A 617 14.63 -48.04 -16.38
C ASN A 617 13.48 -47.74 -17.34
N ARG A 618 12.29 -47.37 -16.84
CA ARG A 618 11.16 -46.94 -17.69
C ARG A 618 11.52 -45.76 -18.57
N LEU A 619 12.22 -44.77 -18.03
CA LEU A 619 12.66 -43.59 -18.78
C LEU A 619 13.89 -43.91 -19.63
N SER A 620 14.85 -44.68 -19.10
CA SER A 620 16.05 -45.08 -19.84
C SER A 620 15.73 -45.86 -21.13
N LEU A 621 14.76 -46.78 -21.07
CA LEU A 621 14.32 -47.56 -22.23
C LEU A 621 13.59 -46.69 -23.28
N ARG A 622 12.98 -45.57 -22.87
CA ARG A 622 12.32 -44.63 -23.79
C ARG A 622 13.31 -43.81 -24.61
N LEU A 623 14.43 -43.39 -24.03
CA LEU A 623 15.41 -42.52 -24.69
C LEU A 623 16.44 -43.28 -25.55
N THR A 624 16.29 -44.60 -25.71
CA THR A 624 17.09 -45.54 -26.55
C THR A 624 18.61 -45.54 -26.34
N SER A 625 19.16 -44.68 -25.49
CA SER A 625 20.60 -44.40 -25.34
C SER A 625 21.08 -44.41 -23.88
N SER A 626 20.21 -44.79 -22.93
CA SER A 626 20.49 -44.67 -21.49
C SER A 626 20.82 -46.01 -20.83
N GLN A 627 21.75 -45.96 -19.88
CA GLN A 627 22.18 -47.09 -19.05
C GLN A 627 21.02 -47.61 -18.19
N VAL A 628 20.67 -48.89 -18.35
CA VAL A 628 19.74 -49.58 -17.43
C VAL A 628 20.46 -50.00 -16.15
N VAL A 629 19.74 -49.98 -15.04
CA VAL A 629 20.21 -50.40 -13.71
C VAL A 629 19.42 -51.60 -13.19
N SER A 630 19.92 -52.22 -12.13
CA SER A 630 19.34 -53.38 -11.45
C SER A 630 19.47 -53.24 -9.94
N THR A 631 18.77 -54.07 -9.18
CA THR A 631 18.86 -54.09 -7.71
C THR A 631 20.23 -54.54 -7.18
N ASN A 632 21.08 -55.11 -8.04
CA ASN A 632 22.46 -55.50 -7.71
C ASN A 632 23.45 -54.34 -7.86
N ASN A 633 23.06 -53.21 -8.48
CA ASN A 633 23.93 -52.05 -8.61
C ASN A 633 24.13 -51.36 -7.27
N THR A 634 25.29 -50.72 -7.10
CA THR A 634 25.54 -49.89 -5.92
C THR A 634 24.70 -48.61 -5.94
N ILE A 635 24.44 -48.03 -4.77
CA ILE A 635 23.75 -46.73 -4.67
C ILE A 635 24.45 -45.68 -5.55
N ALA A 636 25.79 -45.67 -5.60
CA ALA A 636 26.54 -44.72 -6.43
C ALA A 636 26.30 -44.93 -7.94
N GLN A 637 26.24 -46.19 -8.40
CA GLN A 637 25.93 -46.50 -9.81
C GLN A 637 24.50 -46.06 -10.17
N VAL A 638 23.53 -46.34 -9.30
CA VAL A 638 22.12 -45.96 -9.51
C VAL A 638 21.94 -44.46 -9.46
N ARG A 639 22.61 -43.77 -8.53
CA ARG A 639 22.62 -42.30 -8.45
C ARG A 639 23.18 -41.67 -9.73
N ASN A 640 24.27 -42.20 -10.27
CA ASN A 640 24.84 -41.71 -11.52
C ASN A 640 23.88 -41.94 -12.70
N ALA A 641 23.26 -43.11 -12.80
CA ALA A 641 22.24 -43.38 -13.82
C ALA A 641 21.04 -42.44 -13.69
N LEU A 642 20.55 -42.21 -12.46
CA LEU A 642 19.46 -41.29 -12.15
C LEU A 642 19.77 -39.85 -12.59
N ARG A 643 20.98 -39.36 -12.30
CA ARG A 643 21.41 -38.00 -12.69
C ARG A 643 21.53 -37.85 -14.21
N ASN A 644 22.01 -38.90 -14.89
CA ASN A 644 22.09 -38.92 -16.34
C ASN A 644 20.70 -38.90 -16.97
N ILE A 645 19.76 -39.70 -16.47
CA ILE A 645 18.40 -39.71 -17.01
C ILE A 645 17.66 -38.40 -16.71
N TRP A 646 17.85 -37.77 -15.54
CA TRP A 646 17.35 -36.42 -15.28
C TRP A 646 17.80 -35.41 -16.35
N GLN A 647 19.08 -35.46 -16.73
CA GLN A 647 19.64 -34.55 -17.73
C GLN A 647 19.08 -34.78 -19.13
N GLN A 648 18.95 -36.04 -19.55
CA GLN A 648 18.48 -36.38 -20.89
C GLN A 648 16.97 -36.23 -21.02
N GLU A 649 16.24 -36.69 -20.00
CA GLU A 649 14.79 -36.70 -19.99
C GLU A 649 14.24 -35.29 -19.84
N MET A 650 14.75 -34.46 -18.93
CA MET A 650 14.25 -33.10 -18.69
C MET A 650 15.08 -32.02 -19.41
N LEU A 651 15.74 -32.39 -20.52
CA LEU A 651 16.67 -31.52 -21.22
C LEU A 651 15.96 -30.24 -21.69
N ARG A 652 16.47 -29.06 -21.29
CA ARG A 652 15.90 -27.75 -21.63
C ARG A 652 14.45 -27.51 -21.16
N GLU A 653 14.01 -28.24 -20.13
CA GLU A 653 12.71 -28.04 -19.46
C GLU A 653 12.85 -27.29 -18.12
N GLY A 654 14.01 -26.68 -17.84
CA GLY A 654 14.18 -25.74 -16.73
C GLY A 654 14.40 -26.35 -15.34
N ASN A 655 15.16 -27.45 -15.27
CA ASN A 655 15.40 -28.18 -14.02
C ASN A 655 16.90 -28.41 -13.71
N ARG A 656 17.81 -28.16 -14.65
CA ARG A 656 19.17 -28.69 -14.59
C ARG A 656 20.02 -27.94 -13.59
N PHE A 657 19.94 -26.61 -13.55
CA PHE A 657 20.71 -25.83 -12.59
C PHE A 657 20.30 -26.19 -11.16
N VAL A 658 18.99 -26.24 -10.89
CA VAL A 658 18.45 -26.62 -9.59
C VAL A 658 18.87 -28.05 -9.20
N CYS A 659 18.90 -28.99 -10.15
CA CYS A 659 19.42 -30.35 -9.90
C CYS A 659 20.90 -30.33 -9.52
N LEU A 660 21.76 -29.62 -10.27
CA LEU A 660 23.18 -29.51 -9.99
C LEU A 660 23.46 -28.91 -8.61
N GLN A 661 22.70 -27.89 -8.21
CA GLN A 661 22.78 -27.30 -6.87
C GLN A 661 22.37 -28.29 -5.80
N ARG A 662 21.22 -28.94 -5.97
CA ARG A 662 20.68 -29.90 -5.00
C ARG A 662 21.60 -31.10 -4.80
N TRP A 663 22.26 -31.56 -5.85
CA TRP A 663 23.26 -32.63 -5.84
C TRP A 663 24.65 -32.22 -5.33
N GLY A 664 24.90 -30.93 -5.10
CA GLY A 664 26.22 -30.42 -4.72
C GLY A 664 27.26 -30.52 -5.85
N MET A 665 26.81 -30.48 -7.12
CA MET A 665 27.65 -30.63 -8.30
C MET A 665 27.81 -29.33 -9.11
N ALA A 666 27.12 -28.25 -8.74
CA ALA A 666 27.15 -26.99 -9.48
C ALA A 666 28.58 -26.44 -9.66
N GLN A 667 29.37 -26.37 -8.59
CA GLN A 667 30.77 -25.89 -8.68
C GLN A 667 31.63 -26.76 -9.61
N LEU A 668 31.46 -28.08 -9.57
CA LEU A 668 32.19 -29.03 -10.40
C LEU A 668 31.87 -28.84 -11.88
N MET A 669 30.58 -28.69 -12.20
CA MET A 669 30.11 -28.67 -13.59
C MET A 669 30.19 -27.28 -14.23
N LEU A 670 30.05 -26.22 -13.44
CA LEU A 670 29.83 -24.85 -13.93
C LEU A 670 30.99 -23.91 -13.59
N GLY A 671 31.98 -24.36 -12.82
CA GLY A 671 33.13 -23.53 -12.42
C GLY A 671 33.90 -22.96 -13.61
N ALA A 672 34.00 -23.73 -14.71
CA ALA A 672 34.62 -23.26 -15.94
C ALA A 672 33.84 -22.12 -16.63
N LYS A 673 32.52 -22.03 -16.40
CA LYS A 673 31.66 -20.93 -16.87
C LYS A 673 31.73 -19.69 -15.96
N GLY A 674 32.45 -19.76 -14.82
CA GLY A 674 32.55 -18.67 -13.85
C GLY A 674 31.70 -18.85 -12.58
N TYR A 675 31.01 -19.98 -12.41
CA TYR A 675 30.25 -20.26 -11.20
C TYR A 675 31.17 -20.31 -9.96
N THR A 676 30.74 -19.63 -8.90
CA THR A 676 31.42 -19.60 -7.59
C THR A 676 30.42 -19.82 -6.44
N SER A 677 30.62 -20.86 -5.64
CA SER A 677 29.88 -21.06 -4.38
C SER A 677 30.54 -20.31 -3.21
N PRO A 678 29.77 -19.71 -2.28
CA PRO A 678 28.31 -19.75 -2.19
C PRO A 678 27.59 -18.67 -3.01
N LYS A 679 28.31 -17.74 -3.64
CA LYS A 679 27.74 -16.59 -4.35
C LYS A 679 26.64 -16.97 -5.34
N ASN A 680 26.94 -17.86 -6.28
CA ASN A 680 26.04 -18.24 -7.36
C ASN A 680 25.08 -19.39 -6.98
N GLU A 681 24.98 -19.78 -5.71
CA GLU A 681 23.95 -20.73 -5.25
C GLU A 681 22.55 -20.12 -5.29
N LEU A 682 22.43 -18.80 -5.28
CA LEU A 682 21.18 -18.08 -5.47
C LEU A 682 21.40 -16.91 -6.43
N LEU A 683 20.35 -16.50 -7.12
CA LEU A 683 20.36 -15.25 -7.88
C LEU A 683 20.27 -14.06 -6.94
N PRO A 684 20.86 -12.90 -7.29
CA PRO A 684 20.75 -11.72 -6.45
C PRO A 684 19.30 -11.23 -6.39
N ILE A 685 18.92 -10.71 -5.22
CA ILE A 685 17.72 -9.88 -5.09
C ILE A 685 17.91 -8.65 -5.98
N PRO A 686 16.93 -8.27 -6.83
CA PRO A 686 17.10 -7.14 -7.74
C PRO A 686 17.40 -5.84 -7.00
N ALA A 687 18.32 -5.05 -7.54
CA ALA A 687 18.78 -3.80 -6.93
C ALA A 687 17.63 -2.82 -6.66
N ASP A 688 16.64 -2.77 -7.55
CA ASP A 688 15.49 -1.88 -7.40
C ASP A 688 14.70 -2.19 -6.12
N TYR A 689 14.50 -3.47 -5.78
CA TYR A 689 13.82 -3.86 -4.54
C TYR A 689 14.67 -3.55 -3.31
N MET A 690 15.99 -3.77 -3.37
CA MET A 690 16.93 -3.40 -2.29
C MET A 690 16.92 -1.90 -2.01
N ASN A 691 16.87 -1.07 -3.06
CA ASN A 691 16.82 0.38 -2.95
C ASN A 691 15.43 0.90 -2.53
N SER A 692 14.39 0.09 -2.74
CA SER A 692 12.99 0.45 -2.46
C SER A 692 12.56 0.15 -1.05
N TYR A 693 13.08 -0.93 -0.47
CA TYR A 693 12.60 -1.48 0.78
C TYR A 693 13.78 -1.72 1.71
N SER A 694 13.89 -0.90 2.76
CA SER A 694 15.00 -0.96 3.72
C SER A 694 15.05 -2.27 4.52
N GLY A 695 13.98 -3.05 4.51
CA GLY A 695 13.90 -4.38 5.12
C GLY A 695 14.44 -5.53 4.26
N MET A 696 14.83 -5.28 3.01
CA MET A 696 15.35 -6.30 2.11
C MET A 696 16.84 -6.55 2.34
N MET A 697 17.23 -7.82 2.34
CA MET A 697 18.61 -8.27 2.44
C MET A 697 19.04 -9.00 1.17
N GLN A 698 20.28 -8.77 0.77
CA GLN A 698 20.89 -9.41 -0.39
C GLN A 698 21.33 -10.84 -0.06
N ASN A 699 21.33 -11.71 -1.06
CA ASN A 699 21.91 -13.05 -0.97
C ASN A 699 23.44 -12.99 -0.82
N VAL A 700 24.02 -14.00 -0.19
CA VAL A 700 25.46 -14.05 0.10
C VAL A 700 26.28 -13.86 -1.17
N GLY A 701 27.24 -12.93 -1.14
CA GLY A 701 28.20 -12.71 -2.23
C GLY A 701 27.81 -11.65 -3.27
N TYR A 702 26.68 -10.95 -3.08
CA TYR A 702 26.21 -9.87 -3.95
C TYR A 702 26.13 -8.51 -3.27
#